data_AF-A0A922NVC5-F1
#
_entry.id   AF-A0A922NVC5-F1
#
_cell.length_a   1.000
_cell.length_b   1.000
_cell.length_c   1.000
_cell.angle_alpha   90.00
_cell.angle_beta   90.00
_cell.angle_gamma   90.00
#
_symmetry.space_group_name_H-M   'P 1'
#
loop_
_entity.id
_entity.type
_entity.pdbx_description
1 polymer ?
#
loop_
_entity_poly.entity_id
_entity_poly.type
_entity_poly.pdbx_seq_one_letter_code
_entity_poly.pdbx_strand_id
1 'polypeptide(L)'
;MIFTDKQRQEIAKMGYEKHTVGSPVLIDDDNSEFSIGYVSQIEDSISGFQAYVVTDVKLPPHPTKADYAQVKHVTMLYRGSTGPDQWQKHPVDVVADWVGNDLPMAMRILLPDQTPTKGTAQLRKAATFTNKTLKQYPNATFEFYGHSLGSMTVQYGVTSVSDKNLSRISGVYVYNGPNTYRVLNEYQRKRAKLLHDRIYNYVDPHDIIGMGFDQKEGAVGQVFVVNTKKVNDIVLQHMWHGYQYDQYGNMTDVNGRFVHANVLLPIDIDSDNRLDTKVEELYLGFRNYFDSSTSARYGVLSDKQTIVINSGVLTNLAQNLQSSILGDLQTIRHITEKCQAKNDAIKDSFEERKKRVSENIKALLATNGLTDTFNSLQSSLERLVGQQDLFDMLSHSASLDYPFSYDEIPYVNNNRLNLAMYDSELASLNTKSLQLASSAQHEKSGWIDSIIGRSTLLKSWQIIDEVSRQLLKESDKTFEGTGLRESKADGISDSLKEVFSVELQDIIELEKMIINTSELILGVSQNVTAIDNWLGNSLKNGQFQGSADVVSVPSSYDAYLERTGLLDDVRDILQAFDEQVEQKSRNYSRKVASVYASTFSRLFDTLDYWTTEVNLFKNIVTVLERRFSDRVYVERTEIKAETSTTTRSYWGNLGALYPCRIRSGIASARAEVCPLVAALTDTIQRVNTARHRLQNLHGDLSRLIEKGVYSALDLDDIITSQKMVGRLLDKIIVELSFVKATIEASMSGKAASAMVSHLALLLKRLGYFSQLVADCFGTQVTKVPNKAPVRASHQAKRFSLNNPLALQ
;
A
#
# COMPACT_ATOMS: atom_id res chain seq x y z
N MET A 1 -9.96 13.13 -18.75
CA MET A 1 -8.98 12.40 -17.92
C MET A 1 -7.62 12.54 -18.58
N ILE A 2 -6.55 12.54 -17.79
CA ILE A 2 -5.18 12.52 -18.31
C ILE A 2 -4.72 11.06 -18.17
N PHE A 3 -4.34 10.43 -19.28
CA PHE A 3 -3.89 9.03 -19.32
C PHE A 3 -2.38 8.96 -19.44
N THR A 4 -1.76 7.99 -18.75
CA THR A 4 -0.34 7.64 -18.92
C THR A 4 -0.07 7.03 -20.30
N ASP A 5 1.18 6.92 -20.73
CA ASP A 5 1.51 6.30 -22.02
C ASP A 5 1.07 4.82 -22.07
N LYS A 6 1.20 4.10 -20.94
CA LYS A 6 0.73 2.72 -20.77
C LYS A 6 -0.79 2.64 -20.92
N GLN A 7 -1.53 3.51 -20.22
CA GLN A 7 -2.99 3.56 -20.33
C GLN A 7 -3.44 3.91 -21.76
N ARG A 8 -2.77 4.85 -22.44
CA ARG A 8 -3.05 5.17 -23.85
C ARG A 8 -2.81 3.99 -24.79
N GLN A 9 -1.77 3.21 -24.51
CA GLN A 9 -1.53 1.96 -25.24
C GLN A 9 -2.65 0.94 -25.00
N GLU A 10 -3.09 0.75 -23.75
CA GLU A 10 -4.21 -0.13 -23.42
C GLU A 10 -5.51 0.33 -24.10
N ILE A 11 -5.77 1.64 -24.16
CA ILE A 11 -6.90 2.19 -24.92
C ILE A 11 -6.80 1.82 -26.41
N ALA A 12 -5.61 1.93 -27.03
CA ALA A 12 -5.43 1.53 -28.42
C ALA A 12 -5.63 0.03 -28.65
N LYS A 13 -5.23 -0.82 -27.69
CA LYS A 13 -5.48 -2.27 -27.71
C LYS A 13 -6.97 -2.60 -27.74
N MET A 14 -7.81 -1.83 -27.05
CA MET A 14 -9.27 -2.02 -27.06
C MET A 14 -9.90 -1.94 -28.46
N GLY A 15 -9.20 -1.39 -29.46
CA GLY A 15 -9.62 -1.43 -30.86
C GLY A 15 -9.64 -2.84 -31.48
N TYR A 16 -8.95 -3.82 -30.90
CA TYR A 16 -8.94 -5.21 -31.35
C TYR A 16 -9.98 -6.09 -30.62
N GLU A 17 -10.46 -5.63 -29.47
CA GLU A 17 -11.49 -6.34 -28.70
C GLU A 17 -12.87 -6.25 -29.36
N LYS A 18 -13.71 -7.25 -29.05
CA LYS A 18 -15.10 -7.27 -29.52
C LYS A 18 -16.00 -6.49 -28.58
N HIS A 19 -16.62 -5.43 -29.09
CA HIS A 19 -17.54 -4.60 -28.33
C HIS A 19 -18.98 -4.70 -28.83
N THR A 20 -19.94 -4.35 -27.97
CA THR A 20 -21.35 -4.21 -28.33
C THR A 20 -21.84 -2.80 -28.00
N VAL A 21 -22.80 -2.29 -28.77
CA VAL A 21 -23.33 -0.94 -28.50
C VAL A 21 -23.96 -0.90 -27.10
N GLY A 22 -23.53 0.06 -26.28
CA GLY A 22 -23.97 0.28 -24.91
C GLY A 22 -23.14 -0.42 -23.83
N SER A 23 -22.15 -1.26 -24.19
CA SER A 23 -21.23 -1.87 -23.23
C SER A 23 -20.15 -0.87 -22.80
N PRO A 24 -19.69 -0.93 -21.53
CA PRO A 24 -18.52 -0.17 -21.10
C PRO A 24 -17.25 -0.71 -21.79
N VAL A 25 -16.28 0.16 -22.01
CA VAL A 25 -14.93 -0.21 -22.45
C VAL A 25 -14.00 -0.04 -21.25
N LEU A 26 -13.42 -1.15 -20.79
CA LEU A 26 -12.55 -1.20 -19.61
C LEU A 26 -11.09 -1.33 -20.06
N ILE A 27 -10.17 -0.72 -19.32
CA ILE A 27 -8.72 -0.89 -19.46
C ILE A 27 -8.12 -1.30 -18.12
N ASP A 28 -7.03 -2.07 -18.15
CA ASP A 28 -6.31 -2.53 -16.97
C ASP A 28 -5.34 -1.46 -16.44
N ASP A 29 -5.32 -1.25 -15.13
CA ASP A 29 -4.42 -0.34 -14.39
C ASP A 29 -3.90 -1.01 -13.10
N ASP A 30 -2.75 -1.69 -13.20
CA ASP A 30 -1.94 -2.27 -12.10
C ASP A 30 -2.75 -2.81 -10.90
N ASN A 31 -3.64 -3.78 -11.19
CA ASN A 31 -4.58 -4.50 -10.31
C ASN A 31 -6.00 -3.92 -10.18
N SER A 32 -6.39 -2.93 -10.98
CA SER A 32 -7.76 -2.42 -11.08
C SER A 32 -8.21 -2.23 -12.53
N GLU A 33 -9.51 -2.35 -12.81
CA GLU A 33 -10.10 -2.07 -14.13
C GLU A 33 -10.79 -0.70 -14.12
N PHE A 34 -10.51 0.13 -15.14
CA PHE A 34 -11.08 1.47 -15.29
C PHE A 34 -11.89 1.62 -16.58
N SER A 35 -13.07 2.25 -16.50
CA SER A 35 -13.93 2.49 -17.68
C SER A 35 -13.58 3.79 -18.39
N ILE A 36 -13.24 3.71 -19.68
CA ILE A 36 -13.01 4.89 -20.53
C ILE A 36 -14.29 5.41 -21.19
N GLY A 37 -15.43 4.75 -20.98
CA GLY A 37 -16.74 5.15 -21.50
C GLY A 37 -17.56 3.99 -22.06
N TYR A 38 -18.57 4.31 -22.86
CA TYR A 38 -19.53 3.36 -23.41
C TYR A 38 -19.52 3.36 -24.93
N VAL A 39 -19.59 2.19 -25.56
CA VAL A 39 -19.65 2.11 -27.02
C VAL A 39 -20.97 2.66 -27.54
N SER A 40 -20.89 3.69 -28.36
CA SER A 40 -22.05 4.36 -28.99
C SER A 40 -22.28 3.90 -30.42
N GLN A 41 -21.21 3.55 -31.14
CA GLN A 41 -21.28 3.16 -32.55
C GLN A 41 -20.14 2.20 -32.90
N ILE A 42 -20.44 1.27 -33.80
CA ILE A 42 -19.50 0.33 -34.41
C ILE A 42 -19.57 0.56 -35.92
N GLU A 43 -18.41 0.70 -36.56
CA GLU A 43 -18.29 0.71 -38.02
C GLU A 43 -17.50 -0.52 -38.45
N ASP A 44 -18.09 -1.29 -39.37
CA ASP A 44 -17.43 -2.39 -40.07
C ASP A 44 -17.89 -2.33 -41.54
N SER A 45 -16.95 -2.12 -42.45
CA SER A 45 -17.27 -1.77 -43.84
C SER A 45 -16.52 -2.63 -44.84
N ILE A 46 -17.11 -2.80 -46.03
CA ILE A 46 -16.56 -3.62 -47.13
C ILE A 46 -15.16 -3.16 -47.57
N SER A 47 -14.78 -1.90 -47.29
CA SER A 47 -13.41 -1.44 -47.54
C SER A 47 -12.36 -1.98 -46.55
N GLY A 48 -12.77 -2.82 -45.60
CA GLY A 48 -11.93 -3.30 -44.48
C GLY A 48 -11.76 -2.27 -43.36
N PHE A 49 -12.48 -1.13 -43.40
CA PHE A 49 -12.36 -0.12 -42.35
C PHE A 49 -13.23 -0.50 -41.16
N GLN A 50 -12.60 -0.60 -39.98
CA GLN A 50 -13.23 -0.97 -38.73
C GLN A 50 -12.90 0.05 -37.62
N ALA A 51 -13.92 0.50 -36.90
CA ALA A 51 -13.73 1.45 -35.80
C ALA A 51 -14.86 1.41 -34.77
N TYR A 52 -14.54 1.83 -33.54
CA TYR A 52 -15.47 2.02 -32.45
C TYR A 52 -15.53 3.50 -32.03
N VAL A 53 -16.72 3.96 -31.64
CA VAL A 53 -16.94 5.28 -31.04
C VAL A 53 -17.37 5.09 -29.60
N VAL A 54 -16.55 5.56 -28.65
CA VAL A 54 -16.80 5.45 -27.21
C VAL A 54 -17.13 6.84 -26.67
N THR A 55 -18.20 6.94 -25.88
CA THR A 55 -18.68 8.20 -25.30
C THR A 55 -18.56 8.18 -23.78
N ASP A 56 -18.28 9.35 -23.18
CA ASP A 56 -18.21 9.54 -21.72
C ASP A 56 -19.53 9.22 -20.98
N VAL A 57 -20.66 9.32 -21.68
CA VAL A 57 -21.98 8.95 -21.18
C VAL A 57 -22.58 7.81 -21.99
N LYS A 58 -23.35 6.94 -21.32
CA LYS A 58 -24.11 5.88 -22.00
C LYS A 58 -25.32 6.48 -22.70
N LEU A 59 -25.38 6.34 -24.03
CA LEU A 59 -26.51 6.81 -24.82
C LEU A 59 -27.69 5.83 -24.76
N PRO A 60 -28.94 6.33 -24.86
CA PRO A 60 -30.11 5.46 -25.00
C PRO A 60 -30.12 4.74 -26.37
N PRO A 61 -30.89 3.64 -26.54
CA PRO A 61 -30.91 2.87 -27.79
C PRO A 61 -31.26 3.68 -29.06
N HIS A 62 -32.03 4.77 -28.90
CA HIS A 62 -32.39 5.69 -29.99
C HIS A 62 -32.05 7.12 -29.58
N PRO A 63 -30.77 7.54 -29.70
CA PRO A 63 -30.34 8.85 -29.23
C PRO A 63 -30.93 9.98 -30.06
N THR A 64 -31.45 11.00 -29.38
CA THR A 64 -31.91 12.26 -29.95
C THR A 64 -30.74 13.23 -30.16
N LYS A 65 -31.00 14.37 -30.82
CA LYS A 65 -29.99 15.44 -30.94
C LYS A 65 -29.55 16.00 -29.59
N ALA A 66 -30.44 16.02 -28.59
CA ALA A 66 -30.12 16.47 -27.24
C ALA A 66 -29.17 15.48 -26.56
N ASP A 67 -29.40 14.18 -26.73
CA ASP A 67 -28.53 13.12 -26.19
C ASP A 67 -27.11 13.21 -26.77
N TYR A 68 -26.97 13.48 -28.07
CA TYR A 68 -25.66 13.69 -28.67
C TYR A 68 -24.97 14.99 -28.21
N ALA A 69 -25.74 16.02 -27.88
CA ALA A 69 -25.21 17.32 -27.44
C ALA A 69 -24.69 17.29 -26.00
N GLN A 70 -25.09 16.31 -25.18
CA GLN A 70 -24.65 16.18 -23.78
C GLN A 70 -23.28 15.51 -23.65
N VAL A 71 -22.84 14.77 -24.68
CA VAL A 71 -21.54 14.10 -24.73
C VAL A 71 -20.43 15.15 -24.74
N LYS A 72 -19.51 15.09 -23.77
CA LYS A 72 -18.40 16.05 -23.65
C LYS A 72 -17.10 15.47 -24.21
N HIS A 73 -16.96 14.16 -24.24
CA HIS A 73 -15.76 13.48 -24.72
C HIS A 73 -16.09 12.23 -25.54
N VAL A 74 -15.38 12.09 -26.65
CA VAL A 74 -15.48 10.95 -27.56
C VAL A 74 -14.09 10.37 -27.78
N THR A 75 -13.93 9.08 -27.50
CA THR A 75 -12.75 8.30 -27.82
C THR A 75 -13.04 7.46 -29.06
N MET A 76 -12.25 7.63 -30.11
CA MET A 76 -12.37 6.85 -31.33
C MET A 76 -11.25 5.82 -31.46
N LEU A 77 -11.61 4.54 -31.57
CA LEU A 77 -10.67 3.42 -31.67
C LEU A 77 -10.69 2.87 -33.11
N TYR A 78 -9.58 2.99 -33.82
CA TYR A 78 -9.44 2.54 -35.21
C TYR A 78 -8.65 1.24 -35.23
N ARG A 79 -9.28 0.16 -35.69
CA ARG A 79 -8.66 -1.16 -35.72
C ARG A 79 -7.67 -1.26 -36.90
N GLY A 80 -6.55 -1.93 -36.66
CA GLY A 80 -5.62 -2.32 -37.74
C GLY A 80 -6.10 -3.57 -38.49
N SER A 81 -5.26 -4.11 -39.35
CA SER A 81 -5.56 -5.28 -40.18
C SER A 81 -5.92 -6.50 -39.30
N THR A 82 -6.81 -7.38 -39.80
CA THR A 82 -7.30 -8.59 -39.11
C THR A 82 -6.28 -9.74 -39.00
N GLY A 83 -5.07 -9.57 -39.54
CA GLY A 83 -3.97 -10.55 -39.49
C GLY A 83 -3.50 -11.01 -38.09
N PRO A 84 -3.58 -10.20 -37.00
CA PRO A 84 -3.11 -10.60 -35.67
C PRO A 84 -3.82 -11.83 -35.08
N ASP A 85 -5.12 -12.02 -35.38
CA ASP A 85 -5.90 -13.16 -34.88
C ASP A 85 -5.55 -14.48 -35.62
N GLN A 86 -4.96 -14.38 -36.82
CA GLN A 86 -4.49 -15.53 -37.62
C GLN A 86 -2.97 -15.76 -37.50
N TRP A 87 -2.24 -14.79 -36.90
CA TRP A 87 -0.77 -14.76 -36.82
C TRP A 87 -0.16 -15.91 -36.00
N GLN A 88 -0.88 -16.43 -35.00
CA GLN A 88 -0.44 -17.57 -34.17
C GLN A 88 -0.24 -18.87 -34.96
N LYS A 89 -0.80 -18.99 -36.17
CA LYS A 89 -0.79 -20.24 -36.93
C LYS A 89 0.31 -20.31 -38.00
N HIS A 90 0.71 -19.18 -38.63
CA HIS A 90 1.69 -19.13 -39.73
C HIS A 90 2.47 -17.79 -39.78
N PRO A 91 3.49 -17.56 -38.94
CA PRO A 91 4.11 -16.24 -38.77
C PRO A 91 4.87 -15.70 -39.99
N VAL A 92 5.48 -16.56 -40.83
CA VAL A 92 6.22 -16.14 -42.03
C VAL A 92 5.28 -15.80 -43.20
N ASP A 93 4.22 -16.59 -43.39
CA ASP A 93 3.24 -16.37 -44.46
C ASP A 93 2.40 -15.10 -44.21
N VAL A 94 2.15 -14.74 -42.94
CA VAL A 94 1.35 -13.55 -42.59
C VAL A 94 2.15 -12.24 -42.67
N VAL A 95 3.48 -12.25 -42.52
CA VAL A 95 4.30 -11.06 -42.87
C VAL A 95 4.23 -10.81 -44.39
N ALA A 96 4.24 -11.86 -45.21
CA ALA A 96 4.02 -11.76 -46.65
C ALA A 96 2.57 -11.37 -47.01
N ASP A 97 1.56 -11.84 -46.26
CA ASP A 97 0.13 -11.52 -46.46
C ASP A 97 -0.28 -10.14 -45.92
N TRP A 98 0.36 -9.63 -44.86
CA TRP A 98 0.25 -8.22 -44.43
C TRP A 98 0.82 -7.31 -45.51
N VAL A 99 2.01 -7.66 -46.02
CA VAL A 99 2.58 -7.02 -47.21
C VAL A 99 1.64 -7.17 -48.41
N GLY A 100 0.89 -8.26 -48.55
CA GLY A 100 -0.06 -8.50 -49.65
C GLY A 100 -1.34 -7.64 -49.60
N ASN A 101 -1.98 -7.50 -48.44
CA ASN A 101 -3.21 -6.70 -48.27
C ASN A 101 -2.94 -5.19 -48.18
N ASP A 102 -1.81 -4.78 -47.57
CA ASP A 102 -1.39 -3.38 -47.40
C ASP A 102 -0.34 -2.94 -48.45
N LEU A 103 0.05 -3.85 -49.38
CA LEU A 103 1.00 -3.63 -50.49
C LEU A 103 0.79 -2.29 -51.19
N PRO A 104 -0.46 -1.90 -51.56
CA PRO A 104 -0.67 -0.68 -52.31
C PRO A 104 -0.25 0.56 -51.53
N MET A 105 -0.41 0.57 -50.20
CA MET A 105 0.03 1.69 -49.36
C MET A 105 1.52 1.64 -49.05
N ALA A 106 2.06 0.47 -48.73
CA ALA A 106 3.51 0.29 -48.53
C ALA A 106 4.28 0.72 -49.79
N MET A 107 3.84 0.30 -50.98
CA MET A 107 4.40 0.71 -52.26
C MET A 107 4.27 2.22 -52.51
N ARG A 108 3.16 2.86 -52.12
CA ARG A 108 2.99 4.33 -52.25
C ARG A 108 3.91 5.12 -51.33
N ILE A 109 4.21 4.58 -50.15
CA ILE A 109 5.09 5.21 -49.17
C ILE A 109 6.56 5.03 -49.58
N LEU A 110 6.93 3.85 -50.05
CA LEU A 110 8.31 3.45 -50.37
C LEU A 110 8.74 3.74 -51.82
N LEU A 111 7.82 3.69 -52.80
CA LEU A 111 8.08 3.84 -54.25
C LEU A 111 7.17 4.92 -54.89
N PRO A 112 7.44 6.22 -54.65
CA PRO A 112 6.52 7.31 -54.96
C PRO A 112 6.34 7.61 -56.45
N ASP A 113 7.33 7.32 -57.30
CA ASP A 113 7.31 7.71 -58.72
C ASP A 113 6.49 6.77 -59.63
N GLN A 114 5.93 5.68 -59.07
CA GLN A 114 5.27 4.62 -59.84
C GLN A 114 3.78 4.43 -59.49
N THR A 115 3.23 5.20 -58.53
CA THR A 115 1.86 4.97 -58.04
C THR A 115 1.07 6.27 -57.76
N PRO A 116 -0.28 6.26 -57.85
CA PRO A 116 -1.09 7.46 -57.59
C PRO A 116 -1.03 7.92 -56.13
N THR A 117 -0.87 9.22 -55.91
CA THR A 117 -0.83 9.91 -54.60
C THR A 117 -2.17 9.99 -53.84
N LYS A 118 -3.17 9.17 -54.21
CA LYS A 118 -4.51 9.19 -53.59
C LYS A 118 -4.64 8.09 -52.54
N GLY A 119 -5.20 8.43 -51.36
CA GLY A 119 -5.49 7.46 -50.29
C GLY A 119 -6.37 6.29 -50.76
N THR A 120 -6.18 5.11 -50.16
CA THR A 120 -6.98 3.91 -50.48
C THR A 120 -8.47 4.09 -50.16
N ALA A 121 -9.30 3.15 -50.61
CA ALA A 121 -10.73 3.15 -50.28
C ALA A 121 -10.96 3.17 -48.75
N GLN A 122 -10.17 2.39 -48.00
CA GLN A 122 -10.24 2.31 -46.54
C GLN A 122 -9.86 3.64 -45.86
N LEU A 123 -8.78 4.30 -46.28
CA LEU A 123 -8.37 5.61 -45.76
C LEU A 123 -9.44 6.68 -46.04
N ARG A 124 -10.02 6.70 -47.24
CA ARG A 124 -11.12 7.63 -47.58
C ARG A 124 -12.41 7.35 -46.80
N LYS A 125 -12.71 6.08 -46.55
CA LYS A 125 -13.84 5.67 -45.70
C LYS A 125 -13.61 6.13 -44.25
N ALA A 126 -12.40 5.96 -43.72
CA ALA A 126 -12.00 6.47 -42.41
C ALA A 126 -12.21 8.00 -42.31
N ALA A 127 -11.72 8.77 -43.29
CA ALA A 127 -11.94 10.22 -43.33
C ALA A 127 -13.41 10.64 -43.38
N THR A 128 -14.23 9.88 -44.10
CA THR A 128 -15.69 10.10 -44.15
C THR A 128 -16.34 9.81 -42.80
N PHE A 129 -15.94 8.69 -42.17
CA PHE A 129 -16.42 8.28 -40.85
C PHE A 129 -16.04 9.29 -39.77
N THR A 130 -14.76 9.67 -39.67
CA THR A 130 -14.27 10.71 -38.76
C THR A 130 -15.10 12.00 -38.86
N ASN A 131 -15.26 12.54 -40.08
CA ASN A 131 -16.03 13.77 -40.28
C ASN A 131 -17.51 13.62 -39.92
N LYS A 132 -18.11 12.44 -40.15
CA LYS A 132 -19.50 12.16 -39.78
C LYS A 132 -19.65 12.14 -38.26
N THR A 133 -18.77 11.45 -37.54
CA THR A 133 -18.79 11.35 -36.08
C THR A 133 -18.61 12.71 -35.42
N LEU A 134 -17.69 13.55 -35.91
CA LEU A 134 -17.50 14.91 -35.37
C LEU A 134 -18.72 15.83 -35.57
N LYS A 135 -19.53 15.59 -36.60
CA LYS A 135 -20.80 16.30 -36.80
C LYS A 135 -21.91 15.77 -35.90
N GLN A 136 -21.90 14.47 -35.62
CA GLN A 136 -22.91 13.80 -34.82
C GLN A 136 -22.88 14.24 -33.35
N TYR A 137 -21.68 14.39 -32.77
CA TYR A 137 -21.48 14.92 -31.42
C TYR A 137 -21.02 16.37 -31.54
N PRO A 138 -21.86 17.41 -31.43
CA PRO A 138 -21.46 18.79 -31.71
C PRO A 138 -20.62 19.46 -30.62
N ASN A 139 -20.76 19.04 -29.36
CA ASN A 139 -20.12 19.68 -28.20
C ASN A 139 -18.91 18.91 -27.65
N ALA A 140 -18.64 17.72 -28.18
CA ALA A 140 -17.59 16.87 -27.65
C ALA A 140 -16.18 17.27 -28.11
N THR A 141 -15.20 16.99 -27.25
CA THR A 141 -13.79 16.83 -27.62
C THR A 141 -13.52 15.40 -28.09
N PHE A 142 -12.48 15.23 -28.91
CA PHE A 142 -12.19 13.96 -29.58
C PHE A 142 -10.74 13.52 -29.36
N GLU A 143 -10.58 12.29 -28.90
CA GLU A 143 -9.32 11.56 -28.98
C GLU A 143 -9.38 10.42 -29.98
N PHE A 144 -8.25 10.14 -30.62
CA PHE A 144 -8.13 9.12 -31.65
C PHE A 144 -7.00 8.16 -31.32
N TYR A 145 -7.29 6.86 -31.43
CA TYR A 145 -6.33 5.80 -31.17
C TYR A 145 -6.28 4.86 -32.37
N GLY A 146 -5.07 4.44 -32.75
CA GLY A 146 -4.89 3.49 -33.85
C GLY A 146 -3.54 2.79 -33.80
N HIS A 147 -3.50 1.55 -34.29
CA HIS A 147 -2.30 0.72 -34.36
C HIS A 147 -2.14 0.12 -35.75
N SER A 148 -0.91 -0.04 -36.24
CA SER A 148 -0.63 -0.63 -37.55
C SER A 148 -1.38 0.13 -38.67
N LEU A 149 -2.16 -0.54 -39.52
CA LEU A 149 -3.03 0.11 -40.51
C LEU A 149 -4.05 1.10 -39.89
N GLY A 150 -4.48 0.85 -38.65
CA GLY A 150 -5.35 1.74 -37.88
C GLY A 150 -4.73 3.12 -37.70
N SER A 151 -3.41 3.19 -37.45
CA SER A 151 -2.66 4.45 -37.39
C SER A 151 -2.78 5.26 -38.69
N MET A 152 -2.63 4.60 -39.84
CA MET A 152 -2.74 5.29 -41.14
C MET A 152 -4.14 5.83 -41.39
N THR A 153 -5.16 5.06 -41.04
CA THR A 153 -6.56 5.50 -41.17
C THR A 153 -6.88 6.67 -40.25
N VAL A 154 -6.31 6.71 -39.03
CA VAL A 154 -6.39 7.85 -38.11
C VAL A 154 -5.69 9.07 -38.69
N GLN A 155 -4.40 8.95 -39.08
CA GLN A 155 -3.63 10.04 -39.67
C GLN A 155 -4.35 10.67 -40.88
N TYR A 156 -4.86 9.83 -41.79
CA TYR A 156 -5.61 10.29 -42.96
C TYR A 156 -6.97 10.88 -42.58
N GLY A 157 -7.64 10.33 -41.56
CA GLY A 157 -8.94 10.78 -41.08
C GLY A 157 -8.89 12.16 -40.44
N VAL A 158 -8.00 12.36 -39.47
CA VAL A 158 -7.87 13.64 -38.73
C VAL A 158 -7.37 14.78 -39.62
N THR A 159 -6.51 14.49 -40.59
CA THR A 159 -6.04 15.50 -41.57
C THR A 159 -7.10 15.87 -42.61
N SER A 160 -8.20 15.11 -42.69
CA SER A 160 -9.34 15.39 -43.57
C SER A 160 -10.47 16.16 -42.88
N VAL A 161 -10.29 16.58 -41.62
CA VAL A 161 -11.31 17.29 -40.83
C VAL A 161 -11.40 18.76 -41.23
N SER A 162 -12.63 19.30 -41.24
CA SER A 162 -12.89 20.72 -41.51
C SER A 162 -12.33 21.65 -40.43
N ASP A 163 -11.89 22.85 -40.80
CA ASP A 163 -11.23 23.83 -39.90
C ASP A 163 -11.99 24.12 -38.60
N LYS A 164 -13.33 24.22 -38.66
CA LYS A 164 -14.20 24.46 -37.50
C LYS A 164 -14.13 23.39 -36.41
N ASN A 165 -13.62 22.20 -36.75
CA ASN A 165 -13.58 21.04 -35.87
C ASN A 165 -12.15 20.72 -35.39
N LEU A 166 -11.12 21.39 -35.91
CA LEU A 166 -9.72 21.11 -35.54
C LEU A 166 -9.46 21.35 -34.05
N SER A 167 -10.03 22.42 -33.48
CA SER A 167 -9.88 22.77 -32.06
C SER A 167 -10.41 21.69 -31.12
N ARG A 168 -11.35 20.86 -31.60
CA ARG A 168 -12.05 19.82 -30.84
C ARG A 168 -11.29 18.50 -30.78
N ILE A 169 -10.22 18.36 -31.58
CA ILE A 169 -9.32 17.21 -31.52
C ILE A 169 -8.35 17.48 -30.36
N SER A 170 -8.49 16.77 -29.25
CA SER A 170 -7.66 16.95 -28.06
C SER A 170 -6.35 16.16 -28.12
N GLY A 171 -6.35 15.01 -28.80
CA GLY A 171 -5.16 14.17 -28.97
C GLY A 171 -5.36 13.04 -29.97
N VAL A 172 -4.27 12.62 -30.61
CA VAL A 172 -4.23 11.55 -31.61
C VAL A 172 -3.01 10.70 -31.29
N TYR A 173 -3.23 9.46 -30.87
CA TYR A 173 -2.20 8.55 -30.37
C TYR A 173 -2.14 7.33 -31.27
N VAL A 174 -1.04 7.18 -32.00
CA VAL A 174 -0.93 6.14 -33.01
C VAL A 174 0.37 5.34 -32.88
N TYR A 175 0.26 4.02 -32.99
CA TYR A 175 1.33 3.07 -32.65
C TYR A 175 1.74 2.26 -33.87
N ASN A 176 3.06 2.11 -34.10
CA ASN A 176 3.64 1.19 -35.08
C ASN A 176 2.98 1.25 -36.46
N GLY A 177 2.67 2.46 -36.92
CA GLY A 177 1.96 2.70 -38.17
C GLY A 177 2.82 3.40 -39.20
N PRO A 178 2.70 3.08 -40.51
CA PRO A 178 3.40 3.80 -41.57
C PRO A 178 3.04 5.29 -41.62
N ASN A 179 4.02 6.13 -42.00
CA ASN A 179 3.80 7.57 -42.20
C ASN A 179 2.98 7.86 -43.47
N THR A 180 1.81 8.47 -43.32
CA THR A 180 0.92 8.79 -44.45
C THR A 180 1.21 10.13 -45.13
N TYR A 181 2.18 10.92 -44.64
CA TYR A 181 2.39 12.32 -45.06
C TYR A 181 2.51 12.49 -46.59
N ARG A 182 3.17 11.54 -47.27
CA ARG A 182 3.35 11.59 -48.73
C ARG A 182 2.06 11.45 -49.54
N VAL A 183 1.07 10.71 -49.03
CA VAL A 183 -0.22 10.51 -49.73
C VAL A 183 -1.26 11.59 -49.40
N LEU A 184 -0.89 12.59 -48.61
CA LEU A 184 -1.74 13.72 -48.28
C LEU A 184 -1.72 14.77 -49.41
N ASN A 185 -2.89 15.29 -49.74
CA ASN A 185 -3.01 16.47 -50.60
C ASN A 185 -2.70 17.76 -49.81
N GLU A 186 -2.62 18.91 -50.48
CA GLU A 186 -2.30 20.19 -49.85
C GLU A 186 -3.26 20.57 -48.71
N TYR A 187 -4.54 20.29 -48.89
CA TYR A 187 -5.56 20.53 -47.86
C TYR A 187 -5.21 19.77 -46.57
N GLN A 188 -4.91 18.47 -46.70
CA GLN A 188 -4.58 17.60 -45.57
C GLN A 188 -3.22 17.95 -44.93
N ARG A 189 -2.20 18.29 -45.71
CA ARG A 189 -0.90 18.71 -45.19
C ARG A 189 -0.97 19.97 -44.33
N LYS A 190 -1.81 20.93 -44.72
CA LYS A 190 -2.08 22.12 -43.89
C LYS A 190 -2.66 21.73 -42.52
N ARG A 191 -3.54 20.72 -42.47
CA ARG A 191 -4.14 20.24 -41.21
C ARG A 191 -3.15 19.42 -40.40
N ALA A 192 -2.32 18.61 -41.05
CA ALA A 192 -1.21 17.91 -40.39
C ALA A 192 -0.29 18.89 -39.66
N LYS A 193 0.02 20.05 -40.27
CA LYS A 193 0.80 21.12 -39.61
C LYS A 193 0.06 21.77 -38.43
N LEU A 194 -1.25 22.03 -38.57
CA LEU A 194 -2.06 22.65 -37.50
C LEU A 194 -2.31 21.72 -36.30
N LEU A 195 -2.36 20.42 -36.54
CA LEU A 195 -2.54 19.38 -35.52
C LEU A 195 -1.21 18.78 -35.07
N HIS A 196 -0.07 19.33 -35.49
CA HIS A 196 1.24 18.74 -35.27
C HIS A 196 1.46 18.38 -33.78
N ASP A 197 1.16 19.32 -32.89
CA ASP A 197 1.37 19.18 -31.44
C ASP A 197 0.31 18.30 -30.74
N ARG A 198 -0.63 17.74 -31.50
CA ARG A 198 -1.70 16.87 -31.00
C ARG A 198 -1.67 15.47 -31.60
N ILE A 199 -0.77 15.21 -32.55
CA ILE A 199 -0.61 13.91 -33.20
C ILE A 199 0.72 13.30 -32.75
N TYR A 200 0.64 12.15 -32.09
CA TYR A 200 1.74 11.43 -31.47
C TYR A 200 1.91 10.09 -32.17
N ASN A 201 3.00 9.94 -32.95
CA ASN A 201 3.37 8.67 -33.57
C ASN A 201 4.41 7.96 -32.69
N TYR A 202 4.01 6.88 -32.05
CA TYR A 202 4.88 5.99 -31.29
C TYR A 202 5.46 4.93 -32.23
N VAL A 203 6.78 4.99 -32.44
CA VAL A 203 7.50 4.15 -33.39
C VAL A 203 8.50 3.28 -32.63
N ASP A 204 8.26 1.97 -32.65
CA ASP A 204 9.23 1.00 -32.17
C ASP A 204 10.39 0.88 -33.18
N PRO A 205 11.66 1.18 -32.80
CA PRO A 205 12.81 1.08 -33.71
C PRO A 205 13.11 -0.35 -34.18
N HIS A 206 12.55 -1.37 -33.52
CA HIS A 206 12.69 -2.77 -33.90
C HIS A 206 11.51 -3.29 -34.72
N ASP A 207 10.44 -2.52 -34.87
CA ASP A 207 9.29 -2.86 -35.70
C ASP A 207 9.55 -2.52 -37.18
N ILE A 208 9.25 -3.48 -38.06
CA ILE A 208 9.44 -3.33 -39.51
C ILE A 208 8.31 -2.53 -40.18
N ILE A 209 7.18 -2.34 -39.49
CA ILE A 209 5.97 -1.72 -40.04
C ILE A 209 5.94 -0.20 -39.82
N GLY A 210 6.55 0.29 -38.74
CA GLY A 210 6.70 1.72 -38.40
C GLY A 210 7.62 2.52 -39.35
N MET A 211 7.38 2.45 -40.66
CA MET A 211 8.25 2.99 -41.71
C MET A 211 7.80 4.34 -42.29
N GLY A 212 8.71 5.03 -42.99
CA GLY A 212 8.43 6.24 -43.76
C GLY A 212 8.61 7.56 -43.00
N PHE A 213 9.14 7.53 -41.78
CA PHE A 213 9.41 8.73 -40.96
C PHE A 213 10.77 9.39 -41.23
N ASP A 214 11.67 8.72 -41.96
CA ASP A 214 13.01 9.18 -42.37
C ASP A 214 13.01 9.96 -43.71
N GLN A 215 11.83 10.22 -44.25
CA GLN A 215 11.62 10.82 -45.57
C GLN A 215 11.76 12.36 -45.52
N LYS A 216 12.35 12.95 -46.58
CA LYS A 216 12.61 14.41 -46.66
C LYS A 216 11.34 15.27 -46.59
N GLU A 217 10.20 14.69 -46.94
CA GLU A 217 8.92 15.38 -47.06
C GLU A 217 8.29 15.71 -45.70
N GLY A 218 8.61 14.96 -44.63
CA GLY A 218 8.08 15.17 -43.28
C GLY A 218 7.10 14.07 -42.81
N ALA A 219 6.56 14.24 -41.60
CA ALA A 219 5.66 13.30 -40.95
C ALA A 219 4.29 13.92 -40.60
N VAL A 220 3.27 13.06 -40.44
CA VAL A 220 1.96 13.50 -39.93
C VAL A 220 2.03 13.58 -38.41
N GLY A 221 2.37 14.75 -37.87
CA GLY A 221 2.49 14.96 -36.43
C GLY A 221 3.89 14.73 -35.88
N GLN A 222 3.96 14.67 -34.55
CA GLN A 222 5.17 14.36 -33.81
C GLN A 222 5.54 12.89 -33.95
N VAL A 223 6.83 12.60 -34.00
CA VAL A 223 7.39 11.25 -34.12
C VAL A 223 8.23 10.97 -32.90
N PHE A 224 7.87 9.92 -32.17
CA PHE A 224 8.59 9.45 -31.00
C PHE A 224 9.12 8.06 -31.31
N VAL A 225 10.41 7.98 -31.62
CA VAL A 225 11.11 6.70 -31.67
C VAL A 225 11.31 6.26 -30.23
N VAL A 226 10.47 5.33 -29.79
CA VAL A 226 10.38 4.92 -28.38
C VAL A 226 11.48 3.94 -28.01
N ASN A 227 11.95 3.99 -26.77
CA ASN A 227 12.87 3.02 -26.23
C ASN A 227 12.12 1.69 -26.01
N THR A 228 12.44 0.70 -26.84
CA THR A 228 11.80 -0.62 -26.83
C THR A 228 12.83 -1.72 -26.67
N LYS A 229 12.41 -2.82 -26.03
CA LYS A 229 13.19 -4.06 -26.04
C LYS A 229 12.98 -4.79 -27.36
N LYS A 230 14.07 -5.36 -27.87
CA LYS A 230 14.00 -6.31 -28.98
C LYS A 230 13.40 -7.63 -28.50
N VAL A 231 12.35 -8.07 -29.17
CA VAL A 231 11.64 -9.33 -28.99
C VAL A 231 12.03 -10.25 -30.16
N ASN A 232 12.32 -11.52 -29.87
CA ASN A 232 12.71 -12.50 -30.89
C ASN A 232 11.53 -13.03 -31.72
N ASP A 233 10.50 -12.20 -31.89
CA ASP A 233 9.30 -12.50 -32.67
C ASP A 233 8.80 -11.18 -33.26
N ILE A 234 8.80 -11.10 -34.60
CA ILE A 234 8.43 -9.89 -35.36
C ILE A 234 6.96 -9.53 -35.14
N VAL A 235 6.09 -10.51 -34.90
CA VAL A 235 4.66 -10.30 -34.59
C VAL A 235 4.51 -9.66 -33.23
N LEU A 236 5.17 -10.24 -32.22
CA LEU A 236 5.11 -9.69 -30.87
C LEU A 236 5.74 -8.30 -30.82
N GLN A 237 6.82 -8.07 -31.58
CA GLN A 237 7.50 -6.78 -31.73
C GLN A 237 6.63 -5.73 -32.43
N HIS A 238 5.90 -6.10 -33.49
CA HIS A 238 4.99 -5.19 -34.16
C HIS A 238 3.81 -4.83 -33.25
N MET A 239 3.32 -5.82 -32.50
CA MET A 239 2.44 -5.57 -31.38
C MET A 239 3.23 -4.88 -30.25
N TRP A 240 2.56 -4.59 -29.15
CA TRP A 240 3.15 -3.78 -28.09
C TRP A 240 4.18 -4.49 -27.19
N HIS A 241 4.71 -5.68 -27.54
CA HIS A 241 5.55 -6.44 -26.62
C HIS A 241 6.96 -5.87 -26.45
N GLY A 242 7.42 -5.06 -27.41
CA GLY A 242 8.66 -4.31 -27.31
C GLY A 242 8.57 -3.08 -26.41
N TYR A 243 7.37 -2.54 -26.20
CA TYR A 243 7.17 -1.28 -25.49
C TYR A 243 7.58 -1.40 -24.02
N GLN A 244 8.30 -0.39 -23.54
CA GLN A 244 8.79 -0.33 -22.17
C GLN A 244 8.18 0.86 -21.44
N TYR A 245 7.89 0.62 -20.17
CA TYR A 245 7.28 1.57 -19.27
C TYR A 245 8.10 1.66 -18.01
N ASP A 246 8.22 2.87 -17.46
CA ASP A 246 8.56 2.98 -16.05
C ASP A 246 7.39 2.50 -15.18
N GLN A 247 7.62 2.41 -13.87
CA GLN A 247 6.60 2.02 -12.89
C GLN A 247 5.39 2.96 -12.82
N TYR A 248 5.41 4.07 -13.56
CA TYR A 248 4.35 5.08 -13.62
C TYR A 248 3.61 5.07 -14.96
N GLY A 249 3.92 4.11 -15.83
CA GLY A 249 3.31 3.98 -17.14
C GLY A 249 3.79 5.03 -18.16
N ASN A 250 4.94 5.67 -17.96
CA ASN A 250 5.51 6.59 -18.95
C ASN A 250 6.43 5.85 -19.92
N MET A 251 6.44 6.27 -21.19
CA MET A 251 7.43 5.85 -22.17
C MET A 251 8.56 6.88 -22.27
N THR A 252 9.75 6.40 -22.61
CA THR A 252 10.87 7.26 -23.01
C THR A 252 11.18 7.08 -24.50
N ASP A 253 11.66 8.13 -25.15
CA ASP A 253 12.27 8.03 -26.47
C ASP A 253 13.65 7.36 -26.39
N VAL A 254 14.25 7.04 -27.54
CA VAL A 254 15.60 6.46 -27.63
C VAL A 254 16.71 7.34 -27.01
N ASN A 255 16.41 8.61 -26.68
CA ASN A 255 17.32 9.53 -26.01
C ASN A 255 17.06 9.63 -24.50
N GLY A 256 16.11 8.85 -23.95
CA GLY A 256 15.74 8.86 -22.54
C GLY A 256 14.79 9.99 -22.13
N ARG A 257 14.14 10.67 -23.08
CA ARG A 257 13.16 11.75 -22.80
C ARG A 257 11.75 11.17 -22.73
N PHE A 258 10.93 11.63 -21.79
CA PHE A 258 9.52 11.20 -21.73
C PHE A 258 8.76 11.59 -23.00
N VAL A 259 7.94 10.65 -23.51
CA VAL A 259 7.15 10.81 -24.74
C VAL A 259 5.95 11.72 -24.50
N HIS A 260 5.20 11.47 -23.42
CA HIS A 260 4.25 12.44 -22.87
C HIS A 260 4.87 13.15 -21.66
N ALA A 261 4.91 14.47 -21.71
CA ALA A 261 5.04 15.30 -20.52
C ALA A 261 3.74 15.16 -19.71
N ASN A 262 3.65 14.13 -18.87
CA ASN A 262 2.53 13.99 -17.95
C ASN A 262 2.53 15.19 -17.00
N VAL A 263 1.40 15.89 -16.97
CA VAL A 263 1.10 16.77 -15.84
C VAL A 263 0.72 15.84 -14.70
N LEU A 264 1.50 15.87 -13.62
CA LEU A 264 1.09 15.16 -12.42
C LEU A 264 -0.21 15.82 -11.90
N LEU A 265 -1.17 15.00 -11.49
CA LEU A 265 -2.43 15.51 -10.98
C LEU A 265 -2.17 16.28 -9.67
N PRO A 266 -2.83 17.42 -9.46
CA PRO A 266 -2.77 18.11 -8.18
C PRO A 266 -3.29 17.17 -7.10
N ILE A 267 -2.55 17.12 -5.99
CA ILE A 267 -2.80 16.22 -4.87
C ILE A 267 -3.30 17.01 -3.66
N ASP A 268 -4.18 16.37 -2.89
CA ASP A 268 -4.57 16.75 -1.54
C ASP A 268 -3.77 15.86 -0.59
N ILE A 269 -2.74 16.42 0.04
CA ILE A 269 -1.72 15.71 0.81
C ILE A 269 -2.16 15.56 2.27
N ASP A 270 -2.85 16.55 2.82
CA ASP A 270 -3.35 16.54 4.20
C ASP A 270 -4.80 16.05 4.34
N SER A 271 -5.40 15.61 3.23
CA SER A 271 -6.74 15.04 3.12
C SER A 271 -7.83 16.02 3.58
N ASP A 272 -7.60 17.33 3.42
CA ASP A 272 -8.54 18.40 3.82
C ASP A 272 -9.62 18.70 2.77
N ASN A 273 -9.65 17.93 1.67
CA ASN A 273 -10.47 18.09 0.47
C ASN A 273 -10.15 19.36 -0.34
N ARG A 274 -8.95 19.91 -0.19
CA ARG A 274 -8.41 21.02 -0.99
C ARG A 274 -7.10 20.57 -1.63
N LEU A 275 -6.88 21.01 -2.85
CA LEU A 275 -5.65 20.68 -3.56
C LEU A 275 -4.49 21.54 -3.02
N ASP A 276 -3.40 20.88 -2.60
CA ASP A 276 -2.19 21.52 -2.07
C ASP A 276 -1.26 22.03 -3.17
N THR A 277 -1.42 21.54 -4.39
CA THR A 277 -0.55 21.86 -5.53
C THR A 277 -1.38 22.20 -6.76
N LYS A 278 -0.85 23.04 -7.65
CA LYS A 278 -1.52 23.35 -8.94
C LYS A 278 -0.93 22.52 -10.06
N VAL A 279 -1.79 22.11 -11.00
CA VAL A 279 -1.45 21.44 -12.28
C VAL A 279 -0.23 22.07 -12.98
N GLU A 280 -0.11 23.40 -12.94
CA GLU A 280 0.96 24.17 -13.59
C GLU A 280 2.32 24.07 -12.89
N GLU A 281 2.31 23.86 -11.56
CA GLU A 281 3.49 23.67 -10.71
C GLU A 281 4.05 22.24 -10.82
N LEU A 282 3.24 21.32 -11.36
CA LEU A 282 3.51 19.88 -11.39
C LEU A 282 3.80 19.34 -12.81
N TYR A 283 4.29 20.22 -13.67
CA TYR A 283 4.63 19.93 -15.07
C TYR A 283 5.97 19.18 -15.17
N LEU A 284 5.95 17.93 -15.65
CA LEU A 284 7.15 17.12 -15.89
C LEU A 284 7.79 17.29 -17.28
N GLY A 285 7.22 18.14 -18.14
CA GLY A 285 7.81 18.34 -19.46
C GLY A 285 9.12 19.11 -19.39
N PHE A 286 10.02 18.73 -20.30
CA PHE A 286 11.34 19.33 -20.44
C PHE A 286 11.25 20.83 -20.77
N ARG A 287 12.07 21.67 -20.11
CA ARG A 287 12.20 23.11 -20.38
C ARG A 287 13.55 23.43 -21.04
N ASN A 288 13.54 24.29 -22.06
CA ASN A 288 14.77 24.87 -22.63
C ASN A 288 15.14 26.04 -21.73
N TYR A 289 16.27 25.98 -21.07
CA TYR A 289 16.72 27.13 -20.30
C TYR A 289 17.47 28.16 -21.17
N PHE A 290 17.83 27.87 -22.41
CA PHE A 290 18.55 28.80 -23.29
C PHE A 290 17.65 29.79 -24.06
N ASP A 291 16.34 29.60 -24.07
CA ASP A 291 15.41 30.44 -24.85
C ASP A 291 14.88 31.65 -24.05
N SER A 292 14.45 32.71 -24.75
CA SER A 292 13.92 33.95 -24.13
C SER A 292 12.52 33.78 -23.53
N SER A 293 11.84 32.66 -23.80
CA SER A 293 10.55 32.33 -23.22
C SER A 293 10.53 30.90 -22.66
N THR A 294 10.45 30.76 -21.33
CA THR A 294 10.16 29.48 -20.64
C THR A 294 8.73 28.99 -20.88
N SER A 295 7.88 29.80 -21.52
CA SER A 295 6.49 29.47 -21.86
C SER A 295 6.35 28.46 -23.01
N ALA A 296 7.43 28.10 -23.70
CA ALA A 296 7.43 26.98 -24.63
C ALA A 296 7.38 25.65 -23.84
N ARG A 297 6.17 25.28 -23.40
CA ARG A 297 5.81 23.90 -23.01
C ARG A 297 6.22 23.00 -24.20
N TYR A 298 7.26 22.20 -24.02
CA TYR A 298 8.04 21.63 -25.14
C TYR A 298 7.21 20.82 -26.14
N GLY A 299 7.26 21.25 -27.40
CA GLY A 299 7.54 20.35 -28.51
C GLY A 299 9.06 20.20 -28.64
N VAL A 300 9.51 18.98 -28.90
CA VAL A 300 10.90 18.57 -29.16
C VAL A 300 11.68 19.66 -29.92
N LEU A 301 12.88 20.02 -29.43
CA LEU A 301 13.90 20.69 -30.23
C LEU A 301 14.02 19.90 -31.53
N SER A 302 13.45 20.41 -32.63
CA SER A 302 13.65 19.80 -33.94
C SER A 302 15.15 19.60 -34.12
N ASP A 303 15.59 18.45 -34.64
CA ASP A 303 17.00 18.05 -34.81
C ASP A 303 17.86 19.01 -35.67
N LYS A 304 17.35 20.21 -35.94
CA LYS A 304 17.93 21.28 -36.76
C LYS A 304 18.12 22.62 -36.02
N GLN A 305 17.69 22.77 -34.76
CA GLN A 305 17.98 24.01 -34.00
C GLN A 305 19.36 23.92 -33.32
N THR A 306 20.36 24.51 -33.96
CA THR A 306 21.68 24.73 -33.34
C THR A 306 21.57 25.84 -32.30
N ILE A 307 21.80 25.53 -31.01
CA ILE A 307 21.90 26.55 -29.95
C ILE A 307 23.23 27.28 -30.12
N VAL A 308 23.19 28.57 -30.45
CA VAL A 308 24.38 29.42 -30.52
C VAL A 308 24.51 30.20 -29.22
N ILE A 309 25.46 29.81 -28.37
CA ILE A 309 25.65 30.45 -27.07
C ILE A 309 26.28 31.83 -27.25
N ASN A 310 25.58 32.87 -26.77
CA ASN A 310 26.02 34.26 -26.71
C ASN A 310 25.58 34.90 -25.38
N SER A 311 25.99 36.14 -25.11
CA SER A 311 25.63 36.87 -23.88
C SER A 311 24.10 36.89 -23.65
N GLY A 312 23.28 37.19 -24.65
CA GLY A 312 21.81 37.17 -24.49
C GLY A 312 21.27 35.80 -24.06
N VAL A 313 21.78 34.72 -24.66
CA VAL A 313 21.40 33.33 -24.33
C VAL A 313 21.85 32.93 -22.92
N LEU A 314 23.03 33.37 -22.46
CA LEU A 314 23.49 33.12 -21.10
C LEU A 314 22.71 33.92 -20.05
N THR A 315 22.30 35.15 -20.37
CA THR A 315 21.39 35.93 -19.51
C THR A 315 20.05 35.24 -19.37
N ASN A 316 19.47 34.75 -20.47
CA ASN A 316 18.24 33.96 -20.43
C ASN A 316 18.41 32.70 -19.60
N LEU A 317 19.52 31.97 -19.78
CA LEU A 317 19.84 30.79 -18.98
C LEU A 317 19.86 31.11 -17.48
N ALA A 318 20.57 32.15 -17.05
CA ALA A 318 20.62 32.54 -15.65
C ALA A 318 19.22 32.87 -15.09
N GLN A 319 18.44 33.66 -15.81
CA GLN A 319 17.07 34.02 -15.41
C GLN A 319 16.13 32.81 -15.36
N ASN A 320 16.29 31.88 -16.29
CA ASN A 320 15.45 30.69 -16.38
C ASN A 320 15.80 29.66 -15.29
N LEU A 321 17.09 29.49 -14.95
CA LEU A 321 17.50 28.68 -13.79
C LEU A 321 16.91 29.24 -12.49
N GLN A 322 16.95 30.56 -12.32
CA GLN A 322 16.45 31.24 -11.12
C GLN A 322 14.92 31.25 -11.01
N SER A 323 14.19 31.32 -12.12
CA SER A 323 12.72 31.37 -12.10
C SER A 323 12.05 29.99 -12.18
N SER A 324 12.63 29.05 -12.93
CA SER A 324 12.00 27.76 -13.23
C SER A 324 12.45 26.65 -12.30
N ILE A 325 13.77 26.47 -12.10
CA ILE A 325 14.27 25.39 -11.22
C ILE A 325 14.04 25.74 -9.76
N LEU A 326 14.21 27.01 -9.37
CA LEU A 326 13.88 27.45 -8.01
C LEU A 326 12.39 27.27 -7.71
N GLY A 327 11.52 27.54 -8.68
CA GLY A 327 10.09 27.29 -8.55
C GLY A 327 9.79 25.80 -8.34
N ASP A 328 10.41 24.91 -9.12
CA ASP A 328 10.24 23.47 -8.97
C ASP A 328 10.78 22.97 -7.60
N LEU A 329 11.90 23.52 -7.10
CA LEU A 329 12.43 23.24 -5.75
C LEU A 329 11.52 23.75 -4.63
N GLN A 330 10.91 24.93 -4.79
CA GLN A 330 9.92 25.46 -3.84
C GLN A 330 8.66 24.60 -3.80
N THR A 331 8.23 24.06 -4.94
CA THR A 331 7.13 23.09 -5.00
C THR A 331 7.51 21.79 -4.28
N ILE A 332 8.72 21.25 -4.50
CA ILE A 332 9.24 20.09 -3.76
C ILE A 332 9.24 20.37 -2.25
N ARG A 333 9.70 21.55 -1.83
CA ARG A 333 9.68 21.99 -0.43
C ARG A 333 8.28 21.99 0.15
N HIS A 334 7.32 22.59 -0.55
CA HIS A 334 5.94 22.67 -0.10
C HIS A 334 5.31 21.29 0.10
N ILE A 335 5.53 20.38 -0.87
CA ILE A 335 5.07 18.99 -0.78
C ILE A 335 5.69 18.29 0.44
N THR A 336 6.99 18.50 0.67
CA THR A 336 7.73 17.89 1.80
C THR A 336 7.23 18.43 3.16
N GLU A 337 6.99 19.74 3.27
CA GLU A 337 6.43 20.39 4.47
C GLU A 337 5.02 19.84 4.78
N LYS A 338 4.19 19.61 3.75
CA LYS A 338 2.87 18.98 3.90
C LYS A 338 2.94 17.54 4.36
N CYS A 339 3.87 16.74 3.82
CA CYS A 339 4.13 15.38 4.29
C CYS A 339 4.57 15.36 5.77
N GLN A 340 5.40 16.31 6.18
CA GLN A 340 5.81 16.45 7.58
C GLN A 340 4.62 16.78 8.49
N ALA A 341 3.75 17.71 8.08
CA ALA A 341 2.56 18.06 8.85
C ALA A 341 1.59 16.86 9.01
N LYS A 342 1.36 16.09 7.94
CA LYS A 342 0.58 14.84 8.02
C LYS A 342 1.23 13.82 8.96
N ASN A 343 2.55 13.68 8.91
CA ASN A 343 3.27 12.79 9.83
C ASN A 343 3.21 13.24 11.30
N ASP A 344 3.27 14.54 11.58
CA ASP A 344 3.10 15.05 12.94
C ASP A 344 1.66 14.80 13.45
N ALA A 345 0.64 14.91 12.59
CA ALA A 345 -0.74 14.53 12.96
C ALA A 345 -0.88 13.03 13.27
N ILE A 346 -0.20 12.16 12.50
CA ILE A 346 -0.11 10.73 12.78
C ILE A 346 0.55 10.49 14.14
N LYS A 347 1.61 11.24 14.48
CA LYS A 347 2.27 11.17 15.78
C LYS A 347 1.34 11.54 16.93
N ASP A 348 0.56 12.60 16.77
CA ASP A 348 -0.39 13.06 17.79
C ASP A 348 -1.48 12.01 18.09
N SER A 349 -1.80 11.14 17.11
CA SER A 349 -2.74 10.02 17.28
C SER A 349 -2.16 8.78 17.98
N PHE A 350 -0.89 8.80 18.40
CA PHE A 350 -0.18 7.61 18.89
C PHE A 350 -0.90 6.87 20.05
N GLU A 351 -1.40 7.62 21.03
CA GLU A 351 -2.12 7.03 22.17
C GLU A 351 -3.49 6.47 21.75
N GLU A 352 -4.17 7.07 20.77
CA GLU A 352 -5.40 6.51 20.21
C GLU A 352 -5.16 5.22 19.44
N ARG A 353 -4.03 5.11 18.72
CA ARG A 353 -3.62 3.90 18.00
C ARG A 353 -3.35 2.73 18.95
N LYS A 354 -2.62 2.97 20.05
CA LYS A 354 -2.42 1.98 21.11
C LYS A 354 -3.74 1.50 21.71
N LYS A 355 -4.66 2.44 21.97
CA LYS A 355 -5.99 2.13 22.49
C LYS A 355 -6.78 1.25 21.52
N ARG A 356 -6.76 1.52 20.22
CA ARG A 356 -7.45 0.70 19.20
C ARG A 356 -6.89 -0.71 19.11
N VAL A 357 -5.57 -0.90 19.15
CA VAL A 357 -4.97 -2.25 19.19
C VAL A 357 -5.45 -3.02 20.43
N SER A 358 -5.46 -2.35 21.59
CA SER A 358 -5.97 -2.91 22.84
C SER A 358 -7.46 -3.30 22.76
N GLU A 359 -8.30 -2.46 22.14
CA GLU A 359 -9.73 -2.72 21.95
C GLU A 359 -10.00 -3.87 20.96
N ASN A 360 -9.21 -3.95 19.88
CA ASN A 360 -9.30 -5.05 18.90
C ASN A 360 -8.98 -6.40 19.55
N ILE A 361 -7.97 -6.45 20.43
CA ILE A 361 -7.64 -7.65 21.20
C ILE A 361 -8.83 -8.06 22.08
N LYS A 362 -9.43 -7.12 22.81
CA LYS A 362 -10.61 -7.39 23.66
C LYS A 362 -11.79 -7.91 22.84
N ALA A 363 -12.09 -7.29 21.70
CA ALA A 363 -13.18 -7.70 20.82
C ALA A 363 -12.97 -9.10 20.23
N LEU A 364 -11.73 -9.46 19.89
CA LEU A 364 -11.42 -10.79 19.36
C LEU A 364 -11.61 -11.88 20.43
N LEU A 365 -11.19 -11.62 21.67
CA LEU A 365 -11.41 -12.54 22.79
C LEU A 365 -12.91 -12.77 23.04
N ALA A 366 -13.71 -11.71 22.96
CA ALA A 366 -15.16 -11.80 23.06
C ALA A 366 -15.77 -12.62 21.90
N THR A 367 -15.37 -12.32 20.66
CA THR A 367 -15.90 -12.97 19.44
C THR A 367 -15.61 -14.48 19.40
N ASN A 368 -14.48 -14.91 19.99
CA ASN A 368 -14.11 -16.32 20.07
C ASN A 368 -14.79 -17.08 21.24
N GLY A 369 -15.67 -16.42 21.99
CA GLY A 369 -16.36 -17.01 23.16
C GLY A 369 -15.43 -17.26 24.35
N LEU A 370 -14.22 -16.67 24.35
CA LEU A 370 -13.27 -16.81 25.46
C LEU A 370 -13.76 -16.04 26.68
N THR A 371 -14.34 -14.86 26.50
CA THR A 371 -14.97 -14.08 27.57
C THR A 371 -16.09 -14.86 28.27
N ASP A 372 -16.94 -15.57 27.53
CA ASP A 372 -18.02 -16.39 28.11
C ASP A 372 -17.47 -17.61 28.85
N THR A 373 -16.43 -18.22 28.30
CA THR A 373 -15.71 -19.32 28.95
C THR A 373 -15.11 -18.84 30.27
N PHE A 374 -14.50 -17.65 30.27
CA PHE A 374 -13.96 -17.02 31.47
C PHE A 374 -15.06 -16.72 32.51
N ASN A 375 -16.17 -16.11 32.12
CA ASN A 375 -17.26 -15.83 33.05
C ASN A 375 -17.88 -17.11 33.64
N SER A 376 -17.98 -18.17 32.86
CA SER A 376 -18.47 -19.49 33.30
C SER A 376 -17.53 -20.14 34.31
N LEU A 377 -16.23 -20.11 34.03
CA LEU A 377 -15.15 -20.56 34.93
C LEU A 377 -15.26 -19.89 36.30
N GLN A 378 -15.30 -18.56 36.28
CA GLN A 378 -15.38 -17.75 37.48
C GLN A 378 -16.65 -18.05 38.27
N SER A 379 -17.80 -18.21 37.60
CA SER A 379 -19.08 -18.51 38.25
C SER A 379 -19.07 -19.85 38.98
N SER A 380 -18.45 -20.87 38.39
CA SER A 380 -18.33 -22.19 39.02
C SER A 380 -17.45 -22.15 40.27
N LEU A 381 -16.32 -21.45 40.22
CA LEU A 381 -15.42 -21.30 41.37
C LEU A 381 -16.05 -20.45 42.49
N GLU A 382 -16.71 -19.34 42.17
CA GLU A 382 -17.36 -18.49 43.18
C GLU A 382 -18.43 -19.23 43.97
N ARG A 383 -19.27 -20.01 43.28
CA ARG A 383 -20.29 -20.85 43.94
C ARG A 383 -19.69 -21.84 44.90
N LEU A 384 -18.54 -22.42 44.54
CA LEU A 384 -17.86 -23.42 45.33
C LEU A 384 -17.14 -22.81 46.54
N VAL A 385 -16.39 -21.73 46.33
CA VAL A 385 -15.73 -20.97 47.42
C VAL A 385 -16.76 -20.37 48.38
N GLY A 386 -17.94 -20.01 47.88
CA GLY A 386 -19.07 -19.54 48.67
C GLY A 386 -19.62 -20.57 49.67
N GLN A 387 -19.28 -21.86 49.52
CA GLN A 387 -19.72 -22.94 50.43
C GLN A 387 -18.78 -23.14 51.62
N GLN A 388 -17.82 -22.23 51.84
CA GLN A 388 -16.84 -22.32 52.92
C GLN A 388 -17.49 -22.54 54.30
N ASP A 389 -18.53 -21.78 54.66
CA ASP A 389 -19.16 -21.87 55.99
C ASP A 389 -19.74 -23.27 56.26
N LEU A 390 -20.24 -23.92 55.22
CA LEU A 390 -20.74 -25.31 55.29
C LEU A 390 -19.59 -26.31 55.48
N PHE A 391 -18.48 -26.11 54.78
CA PHE A 391 -17.27 -26.92 54.98
C PHE A 391 -16.70 -26.73 56.40
N ASP A 392 -16.66 -25.49 56.89
CA ASP A 392 -16.24 -25.18 58.26
C ASP A 392 -17.16 -25.81 59.31
N MET A 393 -18.48 -25.78 59.10
CA MET A 393 -19.43 -26.45 60.00
C MET A 393 -19.18 -27.96 60.11
N LEU A 394 -18.89 -28.61 58.98
CA LEU A 394 -18.67 -30.05 58.88
C LEU A 394 -17.25 -30.48 59.22
N SER A 395 -16.29 -29.56 59.39
CA SER A 395 -14.91 -29.88 59.74
C SER A 395 -14.70 -30.17 61.24
N HIS A 396 -15.66 -29.77 62.07
CA HIS A 396 -15.59 -29.94 63.51
C HIS A 396 -15.82 -31.40 63.93
N SER A 397 -15.02 -31.88 64.89
CA SER A 397 -15.14 -33.24 65.42
C SER A 397 -16.56 -33.55 65.91
N ALA A 398 -16.97 -34.81 65.71
CA ALA A 398 -18.25 -35.35 66.10
C ALA A 398 -18.11 -36.86 66.33
N SER A 399 -18.90 -37.38 67.25
CA SER A 399 -19.08 -38.82 67.50
C SER A 399 -20.56 -39.14 67.46
N LEU A 400 -20.90 -40.42 67.29
CA LEU A 400 -22.29 -40.86 67.42
C LEU A 400 -22.79 -40.66 68.86
N ASP A 401 -23.99 -40.13 68.98
CA ASP A 401 -24.70 -40.06 70.25
C ASP A 401 -25.06 -41.50 70.68
N TYR A 402 -24.81 -41.83 71.95
CA TYR A 402 -25.15 -43.14 72.52
C TYR A 402 -26.24 -43.00 73.58
N PRO A 403 -27.54 -42.95 73.18
CA PRO A 403 -28.66 -42.75 74.09
C PRO A 403 -29.15 -44.05 74.74
N PHE A 404 -28.40 -45.14 74.64
CA PHE A 404 -28.79 -46.46 75.15
C PHE A 404 -28.33 -46.67 76.60
N SER A 405 -29.17 -47.32 77.39
CA SER A 405 -28.89 -47.72 78.77
C SER A 405 -27.90 -48.88 78.85
N TYR A 406 -27.35 -49.17 80.03
CA TYR A 406 -26.30 -50.20 80.20
C TYR A 406 -26.77 -51.62 79.83
N ASP A 407 -28.06 -51.91 79.98
CA ASP A 407 -28.73 -53.18 79.66
C ASP A 407 -29.25 -53.26 78.21
N GLU A 408 -29.07 -52.19 77.43
CA GLU A 408 -29.49 -52.09 76.03
C GLU A 408 -28.31 -52.33 75.10
N ILE A 409 -28.38 -53.41 74.30
CA ILE A 409 -27.35 -53.73 73.31
C ILE A 409 -27.90 -53.37 71.91
N PRO A 410 -27.43 -52.27 71.29
CA PRO A 410 -27.87 -51.87 69.96
C PRO A 410 -27.22 -52.69 68.84
N TYR A 411 -28.00 -52.97 67.80
CA TYR A 411 -27.64 -53.69 66.60
C TYR A 411 -28.03 -52.91 65.35
N VAL A 412 -27.13 -52.89 64.36
CA VAL A 412 -27.34 -52.31 63.03
C VAL A 412 -27.01 -53.38 62.00
N ASN A 413 -27.93 -53.67 61.08
CA ASN A 413 -27.77 -54.74 60.09
C ASN A 413 -27.35 -56.10 60.72
N ASN A 414 -27.97 -56.46 61.84
CA ASN A 414 -27.70 -57.66 62.64
C ASN A 414 -26.32 -57.76 63.29
N ASN A 415 -25.46 -56.74 63.18
CA ASN A 415 -24.19 -56.64 63.89
C ASN A 415 -24.32 -55.70 65.08
N ARG A 416 -23.61 -55.97 66.19
CA ARG A 416 -23.57 -55.06 67.34
C ARG A 416 -23.04 -53.69 66.89
N LEU A 417 -23.65 -52.60 67.34
CA LEU A 417 -23.26 -51.23 66.98
C LEU A 417 -21.78 -51.03 67.29
N ASN A 418 -20.99 -50.73 66.24
CA ASN A 418 -19.57 -50.44 66.35
C ASN A 418 -19.36 -48.92 66.25
N LEU A 419 -19.33 -48.24 67.39
CA LEU A 419 -19.12 -46.78 67.45
C LEU A 419 -17.83 -46.35 66.75
N ALA A 420 -16.74 -47.11 66.94
CA ALA A 420 -15.45 -46.77 66.34
C ALA A 420 -15.47 -46.78 64.81
N MET A 421 -16.28 -47.65 64.19
CA MET A 421 -16.46 -47.67 62.73
C MET A 421 -17.14 -46.39 62.24
N TYR A 422 -18.26 -45.99 62.85
CA TYR A 422 -19.01 -44.81 62.41
C TYR A 422 -18.31 -43.50 62.78
N ASP A 423 -17.62 -43.44 63.91
CA ASP A 423 -16.77 -42.31 64.30
C ASP A 423 -15.59 -42.15 63.32
N SER A 424 -15.07 -43.24 62.75
CA SER A 424 -14.05 -43.18 61.69
C SER A 424 -14.60 -42.62 60.37
N GLU A 425 -15.86 -42.94 60.01
CA GLU A 425 -16.53 -42.34 58.86
C GLU A 425 -16.77 -40.83 59.07
N LEU A 426 -17.16 -40.41 60.29
CA LEU A 426 -17.27 -38.99 60.67
C LEU A 426 -15.92 -38.27 60.64
N ALA A 427 -14.85 -38.91 61.12
CA ALA A 427 -13.50 -38.35 61.03
C ALA A 427 -13.05 -38.12 59.57
N SER A 428 -13.46 -39.01 58.66
CA SER A 428 -13.22 -38.87 57.22
C SER A 428 -13.96 -37.67 56.63
N LEU A 429 -15.23 -37.45 57.02
CA LEU A 429 -15.99 -36.25 56.66
C LEU A 429 -15.29 -34.99 57.19
N ASN A 430 -14.97 -34.97 58.48
CA ASN A 430 -14.34 -33.81 59.13
C ASN A 430 -13.03 -33.41 58.44
N THR A 431 -12.17 -34.39 58.16
CA THR A 431 -10.87 -34.14 57.51
C THR A 431 -11.04 -33.59 56.11
N LYS A 432 -11.97 -34.16 55.31
CA LYS A 432 -12.21 -33.67 53.95
C LYS A 432 -12.86 -32.29 53.95
N SER A 433 -13.81 -32.04 54.84
CA SER A 433 -14.43 -30.73 55.05
C SER A 433 -13.41 -29.68 55.46
N LEU A 434 -12.49 -30.00 56.36
CA LEU A 434 -11.40 -29.10 56.75
C LEU A 434 -10.49 -28.74 55.57
N GLN A 435 -10.14 -29.73 54.74
CA GLN A 435 -9.34 -29.52 53.53
C GLN A 435 -10.06 -28.58 52.55
N LEU A 436 -11.35 -28.80 52.28
CA LEU A 436 -12.14 -27.95 51.39
C LEU A 436 -12.30 -26.52 51.93
N ALA A 437 -12.56 -26.36 53.23
CA ALA A 437 -12.64 -25.05 53.86
C ALA A 437 -11.31 -24.28 53.76
N SER A 438 -10.20 -24.96 54.03
CA SER A 438 -8.85 -24.38 53.92
C SER A 438 -8.53 -23.97 52.48
N SER A 439 -8.88 -24.81 51.49
CA SER A 439 -8.71 -24.49 50.07
C SER A 439 -9.60 -23.30 49.64
N ALA A 440 -10.83 -23.20 50.15
CA ALA A 440 -11.74 -22.09 49.86
C ALA A 440 -11.20 -20.77 50.44
N GLN A 441 -10.68 -20.81 51.66
CA GLN A 441 -10.06 -19.65 52.30
C GLN A 441 -8.80 -19.19 51.55
N HIS A 442 -7.97 -20.12 51.06
CA HIS A 442 -6.77 -19.78 50.28
C HIS A 442 -7.08 -19.24 48.87
N GLU A 443 -8.23 -19.62 48.31
CA GLU A 443 -8.69 -19.15 47.00
C GLU A 443 -9.30 -17.73 47.05
N LYS A 444 -9.71 -17.25 48.23
CA LYS A 444 -10.18 -15.87 48.40
C LYS A 444 -9.02 -14.86 48.24
N SER A 445 -9.30 -13.75 47.57
CA SER A 445 -8.42 -12.60 47.39
C SER A 445 -9.11 -11.29 47.79
N GLY A 446 -8.38 -10.16 47.67
CA GLY A 446 -8.99 -8.83 47.65
C GLY A 446 -9.83 -8.60 46.38
N TRP A 447 -10.57 -7.49 46.34
CA TRP A 447 -11.37 -7.08 45.18
C TRP A 447 -10.48 -6.86 43.95
N ILE A 448 -10.73 -7.62 42.89
CA ILE A 448 -10.02 -7.55 41.61
C ILE A 448 -10.97 -6.95 40.57
N ASP A 449 -10.59 -5.78 40.04
CA ASP A 449 -11.29 -5.15 38.94
C ASP A 449 -10.78 -5.69 37.60
N SER A 450 -11.61 -6.48 36.90
CA SER A 450 -11.17 -7.22 35.72
C SER A 450 -11.29 -6.40 34.43
N ILE A 451 -10.26 -6.44 33.57
CA ILE A 451 -10.25 -5.75 32.27
C ILE A 451 -10.79 -6.60 31.09
N ILE A 452 -11.01 -7.90 31.30
CA ILE A 452 -11.47 -8.86 30.27
C ILE A 452 -12.74 -9.61 30.68
N GLY A 453 -13.03 -9.69 31.98
CA GLY A 453 -14.22 -10.33 32.53
C GLY A 453 -14.90 -9.47 33.58
N ARG A 454 -15.74 -10.11 34.41
CA ARG A 454 -16.38 -9.45 35.56
C ARG A 454 -15.43 -9.43 36.77
N SER A 455 -15.49 -8.36 37.56
CA SER A 455 -14.71 -8.20 38.80
C SER A 455 -14.98 -9.32 39.81
N THR A 456 -14.00 -9.68 40.64
CA THR A 456 -14.08 -10.88 41.51
C THR A 456 -13.23 -10.79 42.78
N LEU A 457 -13.38 -11.79 43.64
CA LEU A 457 -12.60 -12.02 44.87
C LEU A 457 -11.82 -13.35 44.80
N LEU A 458 -11.60 -13.91 43.61
CA LEU A 458 -10.88 -15.17 43.42
C LEU A 458 -9.42 -14.94 43.04
N LYS A 459 -8.51 -15.54 43.79
CA LYS A 459 -7.05 -15.49 43.58
C LYS A 459 -6.65 -16.10 42.24
N SER A 460 -7.28 -17.18 41.80
CA SER A 460 -6.99 -17.78 40.48
C SER A 460 -7.33 -16.85 39.33
N TRP A 461 -8.22 -15.86 39.54
CA TRP A 461 -8.58 -14.86 38.54
C TRP A 461 -7.60 -13.71 38.45
N GLN A 462 -6.88 -13.41 39.54
CA GLN A 462 -5.84 -12.39 39.57
C GLN A 462 -4.79 -12.64 38.49
N ILE A 463 -4.45 -13.91 38.26
CA ILE A 463 -3.48 -14.34 37.25
C ILE A 463 -3.92 -13.92 35.84
N ILE A 464 -5.20 -14.05 35.51
CA ILE A 464 -5.74 -13.66 34.18
C ILE A 464 -5.64 -12.16 34.02
N ASP A 465 -6.04 -11.40 35.03
CA ASP A 465 -6.07 -9.95 34.95
C ASP A 465 -4.66 -9.35 34.88
N GLU A 466 -3.72 -9.84 35.69
CA GLU A 466 -2.31 -9.44 35.65
C GLU A 466 -1.68 -9.72 34.28
N VAL A 467 -1.89 -10.93 33.75
CA VAL A 467 -1.43 -11.34 32.42
C VAL A 467 -2.03 -10.44 31.34
N SER A 468 -3.32 -10.15 31.44
CA SER A 468 -4.03 -9.31 30.48
C SER A 468 -3.47 -7.89 30.47
N ARG A 469 -3.21 -7.31 31.65
CA ARG A 469 -2.60 -5.98 31.79
C ARG A 469 -1.17 -5.94 31.27
N GLN A 470 -0.39 -7.00 31.51
CA GLN A 470 0.96 -7.13 30.98
C GLN A 470 0.94 -7.18 29.45
N LEU A 471 0.07 -8.01 28.86
CA LEU A 471 -0.05 -8.11 27.40
C LEU A 471 -0.49 -6.78 26.79
N LEU A 472 -1.44 -6.06 27.39
CA LEU A 472 -1.82 -4.72 26.93
C LEU A 472 -0.64 -3.74 26.96
N LYS A 473 0.15 -3.73 28.06
CA LYS A 473 1.36 -2.89 28.15
C LYS A 473 2.42 -3.29 27.12
N GLU A 474 2.54 -4.58 26.81
CA GLU A 474 3.45 -5.07 25.78
C GLU A 474 2.95 -4.80 24.36
N SER A 475 1.67 -4.48 24.15
CA SER A 475 1.16 -4.09 22.84
C SER A 475 1.77 -2.77 22.35
N ASP A 476 2.18 -1.87 23.25
CA ASP A 476 2.91 -0.66 22.90
C ASP A 476 4.20 -0.97 22.12
N LYS A 477 4.85 -2.10 22.41
CA LYS A 477 6.09 -2.52 21.74
C LYS A 477 5.89 -2.94 20.29
N THR A 478 4.64 -3.14 19.85
CA THR A 478 4.35 -3.40 18.43
C THR A 478 4.58 -2.17 17.57
N PHE A 479 4.62 -0.97 18.16
CA PHE A 479 4.88 0.29 17.46
C PHE A 479 6.34 0.76 17.47
N GLU A 480 7.15 0.26 18.41
CA GLU A 480 8.58 0.60 18.51
C GLU A 480 9.36 0.19 17.25
N GLY A 481 10.44 0.89 16.89
CA GLY A 481 11.36 0.50 15.81
C GLY A 481 12.13 -0.81 16.08
N THR A 482 12.88 -1.33 15.09
CA THR A 482 13.87 -2.41 15.23
C THR A 482 15.26 -1.98 14.75
N GLY A 483 16.30 -2.72 15.14
CA GLY A 483 17.68 -2.38 14.75
C GLY A 483 18.10 -1.01 15.30
N LEU A 484 18.57 -0.12 14.42
CA LEU A 484 18.96 1.25 14.81
C LEU A 484 17.78 2.11 15.26
N ARG A 485 16.54 1.66 15.02
CA ARG A 485 15.30 2.36 15.39
C ARG A 485 14.69 1.86 16.71
N GLU A 486 15.31 0.90 17.41
CA GLU A 486 14.80 0.35 18.68
C GLU A 486 14.56 1.40 19.78
N SER A 487 15.28 2.52 19.73
CA SER A 487 15.09 3.65 20.65
C SER A 487 13.86 4.52 20.34
N LYS A 488 13.22 4.32 19.18
CA LYS A 488 12.06 5.12 18.73
C LYS A 488 10.76 4.48 19.20
N ALA A 489 9.98 5.24 19.96
CA ALA A 489 8.70 4.79 20.51
C ALA A 489 7.63 4.59 19.42
N ASP A 490 7.61 5.47 18.42
CA ASP A 490 6.87 5.27 17.17
C ASP A 490 7.86 5.09 16.02
N GLY A 491 8.16 3.83 15.70
CA GLY A 491 9.19 3.47 14.73
C GLY A 491 8.98 4.05 13.33
N ILE A 492 7.74 4.41 12.95
CA ILE A 492 7.44 5.06 11.67
C ILE A 492 7.54 6.56 11.80
N SER A 493 6.73 7.15 12.68
CA SER A 493 6.53 8.59 12.66
C SER A 493 7.81 9.32 13.06
N ASP A 494 8.56 8.74 14.00
CA ASP A 494 9.88 9.25 14.39
C ASP A 494 10.93 9.06 13.29
N SER A 495 10.79 8.05 12.42
CA SER A 495 11.70 7.84 11.28
C SER A 495 11.38 8.75 10.11
N LEU A 496 10.10 8.91 9.75
CA LEU A 496 9.66 9.87 8.73
C LEU A 496 10.02 11.30 9.12
N LYS A 497 9.92 11.65 10.41
CA LYS A 497 10.31 12.97 10.91
C LYS A 497 11.79 13.27 10.66
N GLU A 498 12.67 12.30 10.88
CA GLU A 498 14.10 12.43 10.59
C GLU A 498 14.35 12.57 9.09
N VAL A 499 13.71 11.74 8.26
CA VAL A 499 13.81 11.82 6.80
C VAL A 499 13.39 13.19 6.30
N PHE A 500 12.18 13.66 6.61
CA PHE A 500 11.71 14.97 6.15
C PHE A 500 12.58 16.12 6.64
N SER A 501 13.16 16.02 7.84
CA SER A 501 14.10 17.03 8.33
C SER A 501 15.35 17.11 7.47
N VAL A 502 15.88 15.97 7.01
CA VAL A 502 17.02 15.93 6.08
C VAL A 502 16.63 16.40 4.69
N GLU A 503 15.49 15.96 4.16
CA GLU A 503 15.00 16.39 2.84
C GLU A 503 14.83 17.91 2.78
N LEU A 504 14.18 18.51 3.78
CA LEU A 504 14.00 19.96 3.86
C LEU A 504 15.33 20.72 3.92
N GLN A 505 16.29 20.21 4.69
CA GLN A 505 17.62 20.79 4.77
C GLN A 505 18.34 20.71 3.41
N ASP A 506 18.24 19.58 2.71
CA ASP A 506 18.86 19.42 1.39
C ASP A 506 18.23 20.29 0.32
N ILE A 507 16.90 20.46 0.35
CA ILE A 507 16.19 21.39 -0.55
C ILE A 507 16.71 22.81 -0.35
N ILE A 508 16.82 23.29 0.89
CA ILE A 508 17.35 24.62 1.20
C ILE A 508 18.79 24.80 0.69
N GLU A 509 19.62 23.77 0.81
CA GLU A 509 21.00 23.85 0.30
C GLU A 509 21.07 23.77 -1.24
N LEU A 510 20.18 23.03 -1.89
CA LEU A 510 20.04 23.00 -3.36
C LEU A 510 19.55 24.33 -3.92
N GLU A 511 18.58 24.99 -3.27
CA GLU A 511 18.11 26.34 -3.64
C GLU A 511 19.28 27.32 -3.66
N LYS A 512 20.13 27.30 -2.62
CA LYS A 512 21.35 28.14 -2.54
C LYS A 512 22.33 27.85 -3.68
N MET A 513 22.54 26.57 -4.02
CA MET A 513 23.44 26.18 -5.11
C MET A 513 22.93 26.61 -6.49
N ILE A 514 21.61 26.58 -6.72
CA ILE A 514 20.99 27.06 -7.96
C ILE A 514 21.15 28.57 -8.10
N ILE A 515 20.93 29.33 -7.02
CA ILE A 515 21.12 30.79 -7.01
C ILE A 515 22.58 31.11 -7.36
N ASN A 516 23.54 30.47 -6.69
CA ASN A 516 24.97 30.66 -6.95
C ASN A 516 25.36 30.34 -8.41
N THR A 517 24.82 29.23 -8.95
CA THR A 517 25.08 28.83 -10.34
C THR A 517 24.50 29.84 -11.34
N SER A 518 23.31 30.38 -11.05
CA SER A 518 22.66 31.40 -11.88
C SER A 518 23.44 32.71 -11.89
N GLU A 519 23.92 33.15 -10.72
CA GLU A 519 24.77 34.34 -10.58
C GLU A 519 26.10 34.19 -11.32
N LEU A 520 26.73 33.01 -11.28
CA LEU A 520 27.95 32.72 -12.04
C LEU A 520 27.71 32.86 -13.56
N ILE A 521 26.63 32.25 -14.07
CA ILE A 521 26.26 32.30 -15.50
C ILE A 521 25.94 33.75 -15.92
N LEU A 522 25.21 34.50 -15.09
CA LEU A 522 24.91 35.91 -15.33
C LEU A 522 26.18 36.76 -15.34
N GLY A 523 27.09 36.52 -14.40
CA GLY A 523 28.39 37.17 -14.34
C GLY A 523 29.20 36.92 -15.61
N VAL A 524 29.26 35.68 -16.10
CA VAL A 524 29.89 35.31 -17.38
C VAL A 524 29.24 36.02 -18.57
N SER A 525 27.90 36.11 -18.57
CA SER A 525 27.14 36.80 -19.61
C SER A 525 27.48 38.29 -19.72
N GLN A 526 27.59 38.98 -18.59
CA GLN A 526 27.59 40.45 -18.53
C GLN A 526 28.92 41.13 -18.92
N ASN A 527 30.05 40.42 -18.91
CA ASN A 527 31.37 41.07 -19.09
C ASN A 527 32.33 40.30 -20.04
N VAL A 528 31.89 40.02 -21.28
CA VAL A 528 32.75 39.35 -22.27
C VAL A 528 33.94 40.26 -22.66
N THR A 529 35.17 39.76 -22.46
CA THR A 529 36.52 40.39 -22.56
C THR A 529 37.09 40.97 -21.25
N ALA A 530 36.33 41.73 -20.46
CA ALA A 530 36.80 42.24 -19.16
C ALA A 530 36.86 41.15 -18.07
N ILE A 531 36.04 40.10 -18.19
CA ILE A 531 35.98 38.97 -17.25
C ILE A 531 37.21 38.10 -17.26
N ASP A 532 37.83 37.79 -18.40
CA ASP A 532 38.92 36.80 -18.36
C ASP A 532 40.10 37.31 -17.50
N ASN A 533 40.29 38.64 -17.52
CA ASN A 533 41.22 39.36 -16.65
C ASN A 533 40.68 39.56 -15.22
N TRP A 534 39.40 39.90 -15.04
CA TRP A 534 38.80 40.06 -13.71
C TRP A 534 38.67 38.73 -12.96
N LEU A 535 38.11 37.68 -13.56
CA LEU A 535 37.97 36.32 -13.02
C LEU A 535 39.33 35.70 -12.69
N GLY A 536 40.32 35.87 -13.57
CA GLY A 536 41.70 35.44 -13.31
C GLY A 536 42.32 36.13 -12.10
N ASN A 537 41.98 37.40 -11.85
CA ASN A 537 42.45 38.17 -10.69
C ASN A 537 41.63 37.89 -9.42
N SER A 538 40.31 37.74 -9.51
CA SER A 538 39.42 37.43 -8.39
C SER A 538 39.64 36.01 -7.84
N LEU A 539 39.93 35.03 -8.72
CA LEU A 539 40.33 33.67 -8.32
C LEU A 539 41.71 33.61 -7.66
N LYS A 540 42.62 34.52 -8.03
CA LYS A 540 43.97 34.61 -7.46
C LYS A 540 43.99 35.32 -6.10
N ASN A 541 43.00 36.18 -5.84
CA ASN A 541 42.94 37.07 -4.67
C ASN A 541 41.79 36.77 -3.69
N GLY A 542 40.94 35.77 -3.95
CA GLY A 542 39.94 35.27 -3.00
C GLY A 542 38.80 36.25 -2.67
N GLN A 543 38.46 37.19 -3.56
CA GLN A 543 37.39 38.16 -3.33
C GLN A 543 36.08 37.70 -3.98
N PHE A 544 35.12 37.29 -3.15
CA PHE A 544 33.72 37.08 -3.53
C PHE A 544 32.80 37.88 -2.61
N GLN A 545 31.88 38.65 -3.18
CA GLN A 545 30.75 39.23 -2.46
C GLN A 545 29.47 38.67 -3.08
N GLY A 546 28.85 37.74 -2.35
CA GLY A 546 27.63 37.02 -2.70
C GLY A 546 27.45 35.92 -1.65
N SER A 547 26.55 36.13 -0.70
CA SER A 547 26.45 35.38 0.55
C SER A 547 25.93 33.94 0.36
N ALA A 548 26.82 32.96 0.41
CA ALA A 548 26.65 31.67 1.06
C ALA A 548 27.99 30.92 1.05
N ASP A 549 28.35 30.30 2.17
CA ASP A 549 29.58 29.52 2.30
C ASP A 549 29.64 28.41 1.22
N VAL A 550 30.83 28.14 0.70
CA VAL A 550 31.09 27.01 -0.21
C VAL A 550 30.77 25.72 0.55
N VAL A 551 29.58 25.18 0.35
CA VAL A 551 29.20 23.90 0.95
C VAL A 551 30.04 22.81 0.28
N SER A 552 30.92 22.19 1.07
CA SER A 552 31.66 21.00 0.66
C SER A 552 30.66 19.88 0.30
N VAL A 553 30.69 19.41 -0.95
CA VAL A 553 29.86 18.28 -1.40
C VAL A 553 30.56 16.97 -1.02
N PRO A 554 29.89 16.04 -0.32
CA PRO A 554 30.49 14.75 0.04
C PRO A 554 31.05 13.98 -1.17
N SER A 555 32.16 13.27 -0.96
CA SER A 555 32.87 12.55 -2.01
C SER A 555 32.08 11.36 -2.56
N SER A 556 31.28 10.68 -1.73
CA SER A 556 30.40 9.56 -2.08
C SER A 556 28.99 9.74 -1.48
N TYR A 557 28.05 8.91 -1.92
CA TYR A 557 26.69 8.85 -1.36
C TYR A 557 26.72 8.36 0.10
N ASP A 558 27.55 7.36 0.41
CA ASP A 558 27.74 6.88 1.78
C ASP A 558 28.28 7.99 2.72
N ALA A 559 29.22 8.80 2.24
CA ALA A 559 29.75 9.94 3.00
C ALA A 559 28.71 11.07 3.16
N TYR A 560 27.72 11.14 2.27
CA TYR A 560 26.58 12.07 2.39
C TYR A 560 25.62 11.58 3.49
N LEU A 561 25.28 10.29 3.49
CA LEU A 561 24.46 9.65 4.53
C LEU A 561 25.08 9.78 5.93
N GLU A 562 26.38 9.48 6.07
CA GLU A 562 27.14 9.64 7.32
C GLU A 562 27.11 11.08 7.85
N ARG A 563 27.28 12.08 6.96
CA ARG A 563 27.27 13.50 7.34
C ARG A 563 25.91 13.94 7.86
N THR A 564 24.84 13.37 7.30
CA THR A 564 23.45 13.69 7.67
C THR A 564 22.94 12.88 8.88
N GLY A 565 23.72 11.91 9.39
CA GLY A 565 23.32 11.04 10.50
C GLY A 565 22.33 9.93 10.11
N LEU A 566 22.06 9.75 8.81
CA LEU A 566 21.19 8.71 8.24
C LEU A 566 22.02 7.46 7.93
N LEU A 567 22.47 6.69 8.92
CA LEU A 567 23.30 5.49 8.69
C LEU A 567 22.46 4.22 8.35
N ASP A 568 22.84 3.54 7.26
CA ASP A 568 22.61 2.13 6.82
C ASP A 568 21.17 1.57 6.73
N ASP A 569 20.15 2.32 7.17
CA ASP A 569 18.75 1.87 7.27
C ASP A 569 17.82 2.60 6.27
N VAL A 570 18.40 3.26 5.26
CA VAL A 570 17.68 4.15 4.32
C VAL A 570 16.98 3.36 3.20
N ARG A 571 17.38 2.11 2.94
CA ARG A 571 16.72 1.26 1.94
C ARG A 571 15.37 0.76 2.43
N ASP A 572 14.34 1.15 1.69
CA ASP A 572 12.96 0.75 1.81
C ASP A 572 12.43 0.94 3.24
N ILE A 573 12.58 2.14 3.83
CA ILE A 573 12.14 2.46 5.21
C ILE A 573 10.74 1.94 5.52
N LEU A 574 9.84 2.03 4.54
CA LEU A 574 8.46 1.54 4.61
C LEU A 574 8.34 0.02 4.44
N GLN A 575 9.14 -0.62 3.58
CA GLN A 575 9.16 -2.08 3.45
C GLN A 575 9.81 -2.74 4.67
N ALA A 576 10.92 -2.19 5.15
CA ALA A 576 11.56 -2.60 6.39
C ALA A 576 10.59 -2.43 7.57
N PHE A 577 9.79 -1.36 7.56
CA PHE A 577 8.72 -1.19 8.53
C PHE A 577 7.57 -2.20 8.33
N ASP A 578 7.17 -2.50 7.11
CA ASP A 578 6.12 -3.48 6.83
C ASP A 578 6.51 -4.89 7.30
N GLU A 579 7.72 -5.31 6.95
CA GLU A 579 8.32 -6.55 7.43
C GLU A 579 8.45 -6.54 8.97
N GLN A 580 8.77 -5.39 9.55
CA GLN A 580 8.87 -5.22 10.99
C GLN A 580 7.52 -5.30 11.70
N VAL A 581 6.46 -4.65 11.20
CA VAL A 581 5.11 -4.73 11.75
C VAL A 581 4.59 -6.14 11.61
N GLU A 582 4.77 -6.76 10.47
CA GLU A 582 4.35 -8.14 10.25
C GLU A 582 5.09 -9.06 11.23
N GLN A 583 6.41 -8.90 11.39
CA GLN A 583 7.20 -9.71 12.32
C GLN A 583 6.83 -9.46 13.79
N LYS A 584 6.65 -8.20 14.21
CA LYS A 584 6.27 -7.84 15.59
C LYS A 584 4.83 -8.25 15.90
N SER A 585 3.90 -8.07 14.96
CA SER A 585 2.50 -8.51 15.07
C SER A 585 2.42 -10.02 15.19
N ARG A 586 3.19 -10.76 14.38
CA ARG A 586 3.30 -12.22 14.50
C ARG A 586 3.91 -12.63 15.84
N ASN A 587 5.02 -12.03 16.26
CA ASN A 587 5.69 -12.35 17.52
C ASN A 587 4.80 -12.08 18.74
N TYR A 588 4.18 -10.90 18.79
CA TYR A 588 3.26 -10.53 19.85
C TYR A 588 2.02 -11.43 19.85
N SER A 589 1.47 -11.77 18.68
CA SER A 589 0.33 -12.70 18.57
C SER A 589 0.66 -14.10 19.07
N ARG A 590 1.86 -14.62 18.78
CA ARG A 590 2.34 -15.90 19.36
C ARG A 590 2.45 -15.81 20.87
N LYS A 591 2.96 -14.68 21.38
CA LYS A 591 3.09 -14.45 22.82
C LYS A 591 1.73 -14.41 23.51
N VAL A 592 0.76 -13.66 22.97
CA VAL A 592 -0.61 -13.61 23.48
C VAL A 592 -1.24 -15.02 23.49
N ALA A 593 -1.16 -15.76 22.38
CA ALA A 593 -1.69 -17.11 22.29
C ALA A 593 -1.04 -18.07 23.32
N SER A 594 0.29 -18.04 23.42
CA SER A 594 1.06 -18.85 24.38
C SER A 594 0.70 -18.52 25.82
N VAL A 595 0.61 -17.23 26.15
CA VAL A 595 0.37 -16.76 27.50
C VAL A 595 -1.05 -17.14 27.94
N TYR A 596 -2.07 -16.88 27.11
CA TYR A 596 -3.43 -17.33 27.42
C TYR A 596 -3.54 -18.86 27.49
N ALA A 597 -2.90 -19.61 26.60
CA ALA A 597 -2.89 -21.08 26.67
C ALA A 597 -2.31 -21.60 28.00
N SER A 598 -1.23 -20.96 28.49
CA SER A 598 -0.66 -21.30 29.80
C SER A 598 -1.62 -20.96 30.95
N THR A 599 -2.28 -19.81 30.89
CA THR A 599 -3.24 -19.37 31.90
C THR A 599 -4.48 -20.28 31.94
N PHE A 600 -5.00 -20.68 30.79
CA PHE A 600 -6.08 -21.67 30.70
C PHE A 600 -5.69 -23.01 31.29
N SER A 601 -4.45 -23.47 31.08
CA SER A 601 -3.96 -24.72 31.66
C SER A 601 -3.90 -24.64 33.19
N ARG A 602 -3.40 -23.53 33.74
CA ARG A 602 -3.37 -23.33 35.20
C ARG A 602 -4.77 -23.29 35.82
N LEU A 603 -5.72 -22.60 35.19
CA LEU A 603 -7.12 -22.55 35.66
C LEU A 603 -7.81 -23.91 35.57
N PHE A 604 -7.49 -24.66 34.51
CA PHE A 604 -7.96 -26.03 34.33
C PHE A 604 -7.45 -26.91 35.47
N ASP A 605 -6.17 -26.86 35.79
CA ASP A 605 -5.58 -27.64 36.89
C ASP A 605 -6.26 -27.30 38.24
N THR A 606 -6.54 -26.02 38.49
CA THR A 606 -7.30 -25.59 39.68
C THR A 606 -8.72 -26.19 39.70
N LEU A 607 -9.44 -26.15 38.58
CA LEU A 607 -10.78 -26.73 38.50
C LEU A 607 -10.78 -28.25 38.62
N ASP A 608 -9.82 -28.93 38.02
CA ASP A 608 -9.68 -30.39 38.07
C ASP A 608 -9.40 -30.85 39.49
N TYR A 609 -8.53 -30.13 40.21
CA TYR A 609 -8.32 -30.31 41.64
C TYR A 609 -9.63 -30.16 42.42
N TRP A 610 -10.35 -29.04 42.28
CA TRP A 610 -11.62 -28.82 42.99
C TRP A 610 -12.68 -29.85 42.65
N THR A 611 -12.78 -30.25 41.38
CA THR A 611 -13.72 -31.26 40.91
C THR A 611 -13.44 -32.61 41.55
N THR A 612 -12.16 -32.98 41.66
CA THR A 612 -11.72 -34.21 42.34
C THR A 612 -12.06 -34.16 43.82
N GLU A 613 -11.70 -33.08 44.51
CA GLU A 613 -11.91 -32.93 45.95
C GLU A 613 -13.40 -32.90 46.34
N VAL A 614 -14.22 -32.17 45.58
CA VAL A 614 -15.68 -32.12 45.82
C VAL A 614 -16.35 -33.43 45.46
N ASN A 615 -15.86 -34.17 44.45
CA ASN A 615 -16.36 -35.52 44.17
C ASN A 615 -16.10 -36.49 45.33
N LEU A 616 -14.91 -36.45 45.91
CA LEU A 616 -14.58 -37.27 47.08
C LEU A 616 -15.48 -36.90 48.27
N PHE A 617 -15.69 -35.62 48.53
CA PHE A 617 -16.61 -35.14 49.55
C PHE A 617 -18.05 -35.59 49.30
N LYS A 618 -18.56 -35.44 48.07
CA LYS A 618 -19.89 -35.92 47.65
C LYS A 618 -20.05 -37.42 47.91
N ASN A 619 -19.02 -38.23 47.66
CA ASN A 619 -19.07 -39.68 47.91
C ASN A 619 -19.22 -39.96 49.41
N ILE A 620 -18.45 -39.28 50.27
CA ILE A 620 -18.56 -39.41 51.73
C ILE A 620 -19.96 -39.01 52.20
N VAL A 621 -20.46 -37.85 51.77
CA VAL A 621 -21.81 -37.35 52.09
C VAL A 621 -22.89 -38.33 51.65
N THR A 622 -22.78 -38.89 50.44
CA THR A 622 -23.77 -39.84 49.91
C THR A 622 -23.78 -41.15 50.70
N VAL A 623 -22.61 -41.64 51.12
CA VAL A 623 -22.51 -42.85 51.96
C VAL A 623 -23.15 -42.59 53.33
N LEU A 624 -22.80 -41.49 54.00
CA LEU A 624 -23.34 -41.15 55.32
C LEU A 624 -24.86 -40.89 55.28
N GLU A 625 -25.35 -40.17 54.27
CA GLU A 625 -26.78 -39.94 54.08
C GLU A 625 -27.55 -41.26 53.92
N ARG A 626 -27.01 -42.21 53.15
CA ARG A 626 -27.60 -43.55 53.02
C ARG A 626 -27.65 -44.28 54.36
N ARG A 627 -26.59 -44.17 55.17
CA ARG A 627 -26.52 -44.78 56.51
C ARG A 627 -27.61 -44.26 57.43
N PHE A 628 -28.10 -43.03 57.25
CA PHE A 628 -29.16 -42.49 58.10
C PHE A 628 -30.45 -43.29 58.05
N SER A 629 -30.67 -44.09 57.00
CA SER A 629 -31.84 -44.96 56.85
C SER A 629 -31.62 -46.39 57.36
N ASP A 630 -30.40 -46.73 57.81
CA ASP A 630 -30.13 -48.05 58.38
C ASP A 630 -30.92 -48.22 59.69
N ARG A 631 -31.57 -49.38 59.86
CA ARG A 631 -32.45 -49.64 61.02
C ARG A 631 -31.63 -50.08 62.22
N VAL A 632 -31.89 -49.46 63.36
CA VAL A 632 -31.30 -49.80 64.66
C VAL A 632 -32.32 -50.61 65.46
N TYR A 633 -31.88 -51.78 65.93
CA TYR A 633 -32.63 -52.63 66.86
C TYR A 633 -31.90 -52.67 68.19
N VAL A 634 -32.63 -52.78 69.30
CA VAL A 634 -32.04 -52.87 70.64
C VAL A 634 -32.47 -54.17 71.27
N GLU A 635 -31.50 -54.91 71.81
CA GLU A 635 -31.76 -56.06 72.68
C GLU A 635 -31.76 -55.64 74.14
N ARG A 636 -32.79 -56.08 74.86
CA ARG A 636 -32.91 -55.93 76.31
C ARG A 636 -33.06 -57.31 76.94
N THR A 637 -32.31 -57.57 78.00
CA THR A 637 -32.42 -58.83 78.76
C THR A 637 -33.04 -58.55 80.11
N GLU A 638 -34.28 -59.01 80.31
CA GLU A 638 -34.95 -58.94 81.61
C GLU A 638 -34.72 -60.25 82.37
N ILE A 639 -34.26 -60.14 83.62
CA ILE A 639 -34.10 -61.28 84.54
C ILE A 639 -35.30 -61.26 85.51
N LYS A 640 -36.15 -62.30 85.44
CA LYS A 640 -37.28 -62.50 86.37
C LYS A 640 -37.22 -63.92 86.94
N ALA A 641 -37.17 -64.03 88.27
CA ALA A 641 -37.31 -65.29 89.01
C ALA A 641 -36.60 -66.49 88.36
N GLU A 642 -35.27 -66.42 88.25
CA GLU A 642 -34.39 -67.48 87.73
C GLU A 642 -34.46 -67.76 86.20
N THR A 643 -35.19 -66.96 85.41
CA THR A 643 -35.21 -67.03 83.94
C THR A 643 -34.83 -65.70 83.27
N SER A 644 -34.01 -65.74 82.21
CA SER A 644 -33.61 -64.58 81.41
C SER A 644 -34.36 -64.56 80.08
N THR A 645 -35.11 -63.49 79.80
CA THR A 645 -35.77 -63.29 78.49
C THR A 645 -35.11 -62.14 77.76
N THR A 646 -34.52 -62.42 76.58
CA THR A 646 -33.96 -61.39 75.70
C THR A 646 -34.98 -61.03 74.62
N THR A 647 -35.32 -59.75 74.50
CA THR A 647 -36.23 -59.24 73.47
C THR A 647 -35.51 -58.24 72.58
N ARG A 648 -35.69 -58.34 71.26
CA ARG A 648 -35.14 -57.41 70.26
C ARG A 648 -36.27 -56.57 69.69
N SER A 649 -36.22 -55.26 69.86
CA SER A 649 -37.22 -54.32 69.35
C SER A 649 -36.59 -53.27 68.42
N TYR A 650 -37.39 -52.72 67.51
CA TYR A 650 -36.95 -51.64 66.63
C TYR A 650 -36.89 -50.33 67.43
N TRP A 651 -35.73 -49.68 67.43
CA TRP A 651 -35.50 -48.43 68.16
C TRP A 651 -35.72 -47.20 67.28
N GLY A 652 -35.22 -47.24 66.05
CA GLY A 652 -35.26 -46.11 65.14
C GLY A 652 -34.26 -46.29 64.00
N ASN A 653 -34.01 -45.22 63.25
CA ASN A 653 -32.99 -45.22 62.22
C ASN A 653 -31.66 -44.69 62.75
N LEU A 654 -30.56 -45.14 62.17
CA LEU A 654 -29.21 -44.80 62.58
C LEU A 654 -28.95 -43.28 62.50
N GLY A 655 -29.61 -42.58 61.58
CA GLY A 655 -29.52 -41.13 61.47
C GLY A 655 -29.86 -40.40 62.78
N ALA A 656 -30.76 -40.93 63.61
CA ALA A 656 -31.10 -40.32 64.89
C ALA A 656 -29.95 -40.32 65.92
N LEU A 657 -28.92 -41.16 65.72
CA LEU A 657 -27.70 -41.18 66.53
C LEU A 657 -26.65 -40.16 66.06
N TYR A 658 -26.86 -39.49 64.92
CA TYR A 658 -25.93 -38.46 64.44
C TYR A 658 -26.31 -37.09 65.02
N PRO A 659 -25.31 -36.30 65.48
CA PRO A 659 -25.54 -34.95 65.97
C PRO A 659 -26.31 -34.09 64.95
N CYS A 660 -27.19 -33.22 65.45
CA CYS A 660 -28.05 -32.39 64.61
C CYS A 660 -27.26 -31.60 63.55
N ARG A 661 -26.10 -31.03 63.92
CA ARG A 661 -25.17 -30.33 63.02
C ARG A 661 -24.74 -31.17 61.83
N ILE A 662 -24.43 -32.45 62.06
CA ILE A 662 -23.97 -33.37 61.02
C ILE A 662 -25.14 -33.72 60.09
N ARG A 663 -26.32 -33.97 60.64
CA ARG A 663 -27.53 -34.23 59.83
C ARG A 663 -27.91 -33.05 58.96
N SER A 664 -27.99 -31.85 59.52
CA SER A 664 -28.33 -30.64 58.77
C SER A 664 -27.24 -30.29 57.76
N GLY A 665 -25.97 -30.40 58.15
CA GLY A 665 -24.84 -30.13 57.25
C GLY A 665 -24.75 -31.11 56.08
N ILE A 666 -25.03 -32.41 56.30
CA ILE A 666 -25.12 -33.39 55.21
C ILE A 666 -26.30 -33.08 54.27
N ALA A 667 -27.46 -32.68 54.80
CA ALA A 667 -28.59 -32.27 53.98
C ALA A 667 -28.28 -31.02 53.13
N SER A 668 -27.64 -30.00 53.71
CA SER A 668 -27.18 -28.81 52.98
C SER A 668 -26.11 -29.16 51.94
N ALA A 669 -25.13 -30.01 52.27
CA ALA A 669 -24.12 -30.47 51.32
C ALA A 669 -24.73 -31.25 50.15
N ARG A 670 -25.80 -32.01 50.39
CA ARG A 670 -26.54 -32.71 49.34
C ARG A 670 -27.26 -31.76 48.40
N ALA A 671 -27.89 -30.72 48.95
CA ALA A 671 -28.66 -29.75 48.19
C ALA A 671 -27.78 -28.74 47.43
N GLU A 672 -26.69 -28.29 48.03
CA GLU A 672 -25.93 -27.13 47.55
C GLU A 672 -24.59 -27.51 46.92
N VAL A 673 -23.88 -28.52 47.45
CA VAL A 673 -22.52 -28.88 47.00
C VAL A 673 -22.53 -30.00 45.98
N CYS A 674 -23.33 -31.06 46.20
CA CYS A 674 -23.36 -32.22 45.30
C CYS A 674 -23.73 -31.90 43.84
N PRO A 675 -24.66 -30.95 43.55
CA PRO A 675 -24.96 -30.54 42.17
C PRO A 675 -23.81 -29.80 41.48
N LEU A 676 -22.90 -29.16 42.23
CA LEU A 676 -21.80 -28.39 41.66
C LEU A 676 -20.82 -29.26 40.89
N VAL A 677 -20.68 -30.54 41.22
CA VAL A 677 -19.85 -31.50 40.50
C VAL A 677 -20.17 -31.53 39.00
N ALA A 678 -21.45 -31.62 38.64
CA ALA A 678 -21.86 -31.68 37.24
C ALA A 678 -21.55 -30.35 36.54
N ALA A 679 -21.85 -29.23 37.20
CA ALA A 679 -21.55 -27.90 36.68
C ALA A 679 -20.05 -27.65 36.46
N LEU A 680 -19.19 -28.15 37.35
CA LEU A 680 -17.73 -28.08 37.22
C LEU A 680 -17.23 -28.93 36.04
N THR A 681 -17.76 -30.15 35.90
CA THR A 681 -17.42 -31.07 34.80
C THR A 681 -17.79 -30.45 33.44
N ASP A 682 -18.98 -29.85 33.32
CA ASP A 682 -19.40 -29.14 32.11
C ASP A 682 -18.50 -27.94 31.80
N THR A 683 -18.08 -27.20 32.84
CA THR A 683 -17.17 -26.05 32.69
C THR A 683 -15.78 -26.49 32.23
N ILE A 684 -15.24 -27.59 32.77
CA ILE A 684 -13.98 -28.22 32.31
C ILE A 684 -14.06 -28.57 30.80
N GLN A 685 -15.19 -29.12 30.34
CA GLN A 685 -15.38 -29.46 28.93
C GLN A 685 -15.44 -28.22 28.02
N ARG A 686 -16.11 -27.14 28.47
CA ARG A 686 -16.12 -25.85 27.77
C ARG A 686 -14.71 -25.26 27.65
N VAL A 687 -13.91 -25.33 28.71
CA VAL A 687 -12.51 -24.89 28.72
C VAL A 687 -11.65 -25.69 27.74
N ASN A 688 -11.79 -27.02 27.72
CA ASN A 688 -11.07 -27.86 26.75
C ASN A 688 -11.39 -27.48 25.30
N THR A 689 -12.66 -27.18 25.02
CA THR A 689 -13.10 -26.73 23.69
C THR A 689 -12.51 -25.36 23.34
N ALA A 690 -12.51 -24.41 24.28
CA ALA A 690 -11.90 -23.09 24.10
C ALA A 690 -10.38 -23.18 23.88
N ARG A 691 -9.69 -24.06 24.60
CA ARG A 691 -8.25 -24.32 24.44
C ARG A 691 -7.89 -24.79 23.04
N HIS A 692 -8.71 -25.65 22.42
CA HIS A 692 -8.51 -26.06 21.03
C HIS A 692 -8.71 -24.91 20.05
N ARG A 693 -9.65 -23.99 20.30
CA ARG A 693 -9.84 -22.80 19.46
C ARG A 693 -8.68 -21.81 19.55
N LEU A 694 -8.02 -21.70 20.71
CA LEU A 694 -6.83 -20.86 20.90
C LEU A 694 -5.66 -21.26 20.00
N GLN A 695 -5.56 -22.53 19.58
CA GLN A 695 -4.49 -22.99 18.69
C GLN A 695 -4.55 -22.34 17.30
N ASN A 696 -5.74 -21.89 16.87
CA ASN A 696 -5.94 -21.21 15.59
C ASN A 696 -6.00 -19.67 15.72
N LEU A 697 -6.08 -19.14 16.95
CA LEU A 697 -6.23 -17.71 17.23
C LEU A 697 -5.03 -16.86 16.77
N HIS A 698 -3.85 -17.48 16.62
CA HIS A 698 -2.62 -16.78 16.23
C HIS A 698 -2.77 -16.03 14.89
N GLY A 699 -3.38 -16.66 13.88
CA GLY A 699 -3.54 -16.06 12.56
C GLY A 699 -4.52 -14.88 12.56
N ASP A 700 -5.65 -15.03 13.24
CA ASP A 700 -6.68 -13.99 13.33
C ASP A 700 -6.19 -12.79 14.15
N LEU A 701 -5.41 -13.05 15.20
CA LEU A 701 -4.82 -12.02 16.04
C LEU A 701 -3.74 -11.23 15.29
N SER A 702 -2.87 -11.89 14.50
CA SER A 702 -1.83 -11.19 13.71
C SER A 702 -2.47 -10.20 12.74
N ARG A 703 -3.47 -10.66 11.98
CA ARG A 703 -4.16 -9.84 10.97
C ARG A 703 -4.89 -8.65 11.58
N LEU A 704 -5.49 -8.80 12.76
CA LEU A 704 -6.19 -7.71 13.44
C LEU A 704 -5.23 -6.69 14.08
N ILE A 705 -4.08 -7.15 14.58
CA ILE A 705 -3.04 -6.25 15.09
C ILE A 705 -2.42 -5.49 13.94
N GLU A 706 -2.07 -6.16 12.84
CA GLU A 706 -1.63 -5.52 11.60
C GLU A 706 -2.65 -4.47 11.15
N LYS A 707 -3.94 -4.82 11.05
CA LYS A 707 -4.98 -3.85 10.70
C LYS A 707 -5.08 -2.69 11.69
N GLY A 708 -4.95 -2.93 12.99
CA GLY A 708 -4.98 -1.89 14.03
C GLY A 708 -3.78 -0.94 13.96
N VAL A 709 -2.63 -1.44 13.52
CA VAL A 709 -1.41 -0.66 13.29
C VAL A 709 -1.52 0.12 11.97
N TYR A 710 -1.93 -0.54 10.86
CA TYR A 710 -1.97 0.03 9.51
C TYR A 710 -3.13 0.99 9.24
N SER A 711 -4.35 0.65 9.66
CA SER A 711 -5.56 1.44 9.33
C SER A 711 -5.59 2.84 9.94
N ALA A 712 -4.61 3.16 10.80
CA ALA A 712 -4.52 4.45 11.48
C ALA A 712 -3.36 5.32 10.98
N LEU A 713 -2.54 4.83 10.03
CA LEU A 713 -1.35 5.53 9.57
C LEU A 713 -1.54 6.27 8.25
N ASP A 714 -2.52 5.87 7.41
CA ASP A 714 -2.88 6.53 6.14
C ASP A 714 -1.68 7.12 5.38
N LEU A 715 -0.66 6.28 5.12
CA LEU A 715 0.63 6.71 4.57
C LEU A 715 0.61 6.85 3.05
N ASP A 716 -0.46 6.42 2.39
CA ASP A 716 -0.56 6.38 0.93
C ASP A 716 -0.36 7.77 0.30
N ASP A 717 -0.89 8.82 0.94
CA ASP A 717 -0.72 10.19 0.47
C ASP A 717 0.72 10.69 0.65
N ILE A 718 1.39 10.32 1.75
CA ILE A 718 2.81 10.64 1.97
C ILE A 718 3.68 9.96 0.91
N ILE A 719 3.42 8.68 0.63
CA ILE A 719 4.16 7.90 -0.37
C ILE A 719 3.96 8.48 -1.77
N THR A 720 2.71 8.77 -2.13
CA THR A 720 2.37 9.34 -3.43
C THR A 720 3.03 10.72 -3.61
N SER A 721 3.01 11.53 -2.57
CA SER A 721 3.64 12.85 -2.52
C SER A 721 5.17 12.77 -2.60
N GLN A 722 5.81 11.80 -1.96
CA GLN A 722 7.27 11.65 -2.04
C GLN A 722 7.74 11.06 -3.37
N LYS A 723 6.95 10.18 -3.98
CA LYS A 723 7.16 9.76 -5.39
C LYS A 723 7.08 10.93 -6.35
N MET A 724 6.19 11.88 -6.09
CA MET A 724 6.08 13.13 -6.83
C MET A 724 7.35 13.99 -6.72
N VAL A 725 7.87 14.16 -5.49
CA VAL A 725 9.14 14.83 -5.22
C VAL A 725 10.26 14.21 -6.05
N GLY A 726 10.38 12.88 -6.03
CA GLY A 726 11.36 12.15 -6.85
C GLY A 726 11.26 12.46 -8.35
N ARG A 727 10.04 12.53 -8.91
CA ARG A 727 9.85 12.87 -10.33
C ARG A 727 10.23 14.30 -10.67
N LEU A 728 9.95 15.25 -9.78
CA LEU A 728 10.36 16.65 -9.94
C LEU A 728 11.89 16.77 -9.88
N LEU A 729 12.55 16.02 -8.99
CA LEU A 729 14.02 15.96 -8.91
C LEU A 729 14.63 15.37 -10.19
N ASP A 730 14.11 14.25 -10.69
CA ASP A 730 14.58 13.63 -11.93
C ASP A 730 14.44 14.57 -13.13
N LYS A 731 13.33 15.31 -13.22
CA LYS A 731 13.14 16.34 -14.24
C LYS A 731 14.23 17.41 -14.16
N ILE A 732 14.48 17.97 -12.97
CA ILE A 732 15.53 18.99 -12.75
C ILE A 732 16.91 18.44 -13.16
N ILE A 733 17.21 17.19 -12.80
CA ILE A 733 18.48 16.51 -13.16
C ILE A 733 18.65 16.41 -14.68
N VAL A 734 17.61 15.98 -15.40
CA VAL A 734 17.64 15.83 -16.87
C VAL A 734 17.85 17.19 -17.55
N GLU A 735 17.13 18.23 -17.11
CA GLU A 735 17.22 19.57 -17.69
C GLU A 735 18.58 20.22 -17.43
N LEU A 736 19.13 20.11 -16.21
CA LEU A 736 20.47 20.60 -15.88
C LEU A 736 21.58 19.82 -16.60
N SER A 737 21.38 18.51 -16.81
CA SER A 737 22.32 17.70 -17.59
C SER A 737 22.39 18.17 -19.04
N PHE A 738 21.25 18.55 -19.62
CA PHE A 738 21.20 19.16 -20.94
C PHE A 738 21.91 20.52 -20.98
N VAL A 739 21.69 21.39 -19.98
CA VAL A 739 22.40 22.67 -19.88
C VAL A 739 23.91 22.46 -19.84
N LYS A 740 24.39 21.59 -18.96
CA LYS A 740 25.81 21.25 -18.83
C LYS A 740 26.39 20.77 -20.16
N ALA A 741 25.76 19.77 -20.78
CA ALA A 741 26.23 19.20 -22.04
C ALA A 741 26.27 20.24 -23.18
N THR A 742 25.29 21.14 -23.22
CA THR A 742 25.21 22.20 -24.23
C THR A 742 26.33 23.23 -24.07
N ILE A 743 26.65 23.62 -22.83
CA ILE A 743 27.78 24.51 -22.52
C ILE A 743 29.11 23.82 -22.86
N GLU A 744 29.31 22.56 -22.46
CA GLU A 744 30.52 21.78 -22.75
C GLU A 744 30.78 21.64 -24.25
N ALA A 745 29.72 21.45 -25.05
CA ALA A 745 29.85 21.29 -26.49
C ALA A 745 30.09 22.62 -27.23
N SER A 746 29.60 23.73 -26.69
CA SER A 746 29.49 25.01 -27.42
C SER A 746 30.47 26.09 -26.96
N MET A 747 31.04 25.97 -25.75
CA MET A 747 31.96 26.95 -25.17
C MET A 747 33.28 26.30 -24.75
N SER A 748 34.38 27.04 -24.91
CA SER A 748 35.71 26.63 -24.44
C SER A 748 36.40 27.80 -23.73
N GLY A 749 37.04 27.54 -22.58
CA GLY A 749 37.75 28.55 -21.78
C GLY A 749 37.56 28.33 -20.28
N LYS A 750 38.34 29.03 -19.44
CA LYS A 750 38.31 28.82 -17.98
C LYS A 750 36.93 29.11 -17.35
N ALA A 751 36.24 30.14 -17.82
CA ALA A 751 34.88 30.46 -17.37
C ALA A 751 33.87 29.36 -17.72
N ALA A 752 33.96 28.79 -18.93
CA ALA A 752 33.12 27.66 -19.34
C ALA A 752 33.41 26.41 -18.49
N SER A 753 34.69 26.10 -18.25
CA SER A 753 35.08 25.00 -17.36
C SER A 753 34.59 25.18 -15.93
N ALA A 754 34.59 26.41 -15.40
CA ALA A 754 34.05 26.74 -14.09
C ALA A 754 32.53 26.51 -14.04
N MET A 755 31.76 27.04 -14.99
CA MET A 755 30.30 26.81 -15.08
C MET A 755 29.95 25.33 -15.14
N VAL A 756 30.66 24.57 -15.98
CA VAL A 756 30.50 23.12 -16.12
C VAL A 756 30.80 22.39 -14.81
N SER A 757 31.84 22.80 -14.09
CA SER A 757 32.22 22.21 -12.80
C SER A 757 31.17 22.48 -11.72
N HIS A 758 30.63 23.71 -11.66
CA HIS A 758 29.53 24.05 -10.75
C HIS A 758 28.25 23.27 -11.06
N LEU A 759 27.87 23.18 -12.34
CA LEU A 759 26.73 22.35 -12.78
C LEU A 759 26.93 20.86 -12.44
N ALA A 760 28.16 20.35 -12.55
CA ALA A 760 28.46 18.97 -12.17
C ALA A 760 28.31 18.72 -10.66
N LEU A 761 28.75 19.66 -9.81
CA LEU A 761 28.56 19.58 -8.35
C LEU A 761 27.08 19.61 -7.97
N LEU A 762 26.31 20.49 -8.59
CA LEU A 762 24.86 20.60 -8.42
C LEU A 762 24.14 19.31 -8.84
N LEU A 763 24.44 18.78 -10.03
CA LEU A 763 23.89 17.51 -10.52
C LEU A 763 24.22 16.34 -9.59
N LYS A 764 25.45 16.30 -9.05
CA LYS A 764 25.87 15.27 -8.10
C LYS A 764 25.02 15.31 -6.83
N ARG A 765 24.75 16.50 -6.31
CA ARG A 765 23.94 16.69 -5.11
C ARG A 765 22.46 16.39 -5.33
N LEU A 766 21.90 16.84 -6.44
CA LEU A 766 20.53 16.45 -6.84
C LEU A 766 20.41 14.93 -6.98
N GLY A 767 21.44 14.27 -7.53
CA GLY A 767 21.49 12.82 -7.62
C GLY A 767 21.46 12.13 -6.24
N TYR A 768 22.17 12.66 -5.25
CA TYR A 768 22.11 12.15 -3.88
C TYR A 768 20.75 12.36 -3.23
N PHE A 769 20.15 13.54 -3.41
CA PHE A 769 18.83 13.82 -2.86
C PHE A 769 17.74 12.97 -3.53
N SER A 770 17.79 12.81 -4.86
CA SER A 770 16.90 11.89 -5.57
C SER A 770 17.06 10.49 -4.98
N GLN A 771 18.29 9.94 -4.95
CA GLN A 771 18.57 8.63 -4.38
C GLN A 771 18.06 8.45 -2.94
N LEU A 772 18.19 9.47 -2.08
CA LEU A 772 17.64 9.45 -0.72
C LEU A 772 16.11 9.24 -0.74
N VAL A 773 15.38 10.05 -1.52
CA VAL A 773 13.93 9.90 -1.68
C VAL A 773 13.59 8.52 -2.25
N ALA A 774 14.47 7.93 -3.08
CA ALA A 774 14.29 6.61 -3.68
C ALA A 774 14.30 5.51 -2.66
N ASP A 775 15.37 5.54 -1.88
CA ASP A 775 15.69 4.51 -0.94
C ASP A 775 14.61 4.57 0.16
N CYS A 776 14.15 5.77 0.56
CA CYS A 776 13.09 5.92 1.56
C CYS A 776 11.69 5.44 1.11
N PHE A 777 11.27 5.72 -0.14
CA PHE A 777 9.86 5.62 -0.57
C PHE A 777 9.60 4.68 -1.77
N GLY A 778 10.60 3.91 -2.22
CA GLY A 778 10.49 2.91 -3.27
C GLY A 778 10.80 3.42 -4.68
N THR A 779 11.06 2.47 -5.60
CA THR A 779 12.19 2.54 -6.56
C THR A 779 12.35 3.82 -7.39
N GLN A 780 13.59 4.31 -7.44
CA GLN A 780 14.07 5.28 -8.42
C GLN A 780 15.30 4.79 -9.22
N VAL A 781 15.92 5.77 -9.89
CA VAL A 781 17.30 5.93 -10.37
C VAL A 781 17.38 5.85 -11.88
N THR A 782 17.09 6.98 -12.53
CA THR A 782 17.85 7.31 -13.72
C THR A 782 19.32 7.34 -13.30
N LYS A 783 20.08 6.29 -13.65
CA LYS A 783 21.53 6.35 -13.62
C LYS A 783 21.92 7.65 -14.33
N VAL A 784 22.67 8.52 -13.65
CA VAL A 784 23.37 9.63 -14.31
C VAL A 784 24.00 9.03 -15.57
N PRO A 785 23.62 9.49 -16.77
CA PRO A 785 24.12 8.90 -17.99
C PRO A 785 25.64 9.02 -17.98
N ASN A 786 26.34 7.89 -17.90
CA ASN A 786 27.80 7.83 -18.08
C ASN A 786 28.23 8.28 -19.49
N LYS A 787 27.27 8.55 -20.39
CA LYS A 787 27.47 9.12 -21.70
C LYS A 787 26.38 10.14 -22.00
N ALA A 788 26.81 11.30 -22.50
CA ALA A 788 25.93 12.27 -23.15
C ALA A 788 25.02 11.57 -24.19
N PRO A 789 23.78 12.05 -24.40
CA PRO A 789 22.94 11.58 -25.50
C PRO A 789 23.73 11.62 -26.81
N VAL A 790 23.78 10.48 -27.51
CA VAL A 790 24.62 10.31 -28.69
C VAL A 790 24.00 11.03 -29.89
N ARG A 791 24.75 12.03 -30.38
CA ARG A 791 24.68 12.70 -31.68
C ARG A 791 23.41 13.52 -31.97
N ALA A 792 23.45 14.77 -31.54
CA ALA A 792 23.09 15.85 -32.46
C ALA A 792 24.23 15.99 -33.50
N SER A 793 23.92 15.85 -34.79
CA SER A 793 24.90 16.12 -35.84
C SER A 793 25.24 17.60 -35.84
N HIS A 794 26.42 17.96 -35.35
CA HIS A 794 26.83 19.36 -35.27
C HIS A 794 28.09 19.62 -36.10
N GLN A 795 27.88 20.15 -37.30
CA GLN A 795 28.79 21.16 -37.85
C GLN A 795 28.58 22.46 -37.05
N ALA A 796 29.06 22.51 -35.81
CA ALA A 796 29.12 23.75 -35.04
C ALA A 796 30.45 24.44 -35.31
N LYS A 797 30.42 25.69 -35.79
CA LYS A 797 31.61 26.57 -35.81
C LYS A 797 32.02 26.79 -34.35
N ARG A 798 33.19 26.28 -33.94
CA ARG A 798 33.76 26.48 -32.60
C ARG A 798 33.80 27.97 -32.26
N PHE A 799 33.00 28.40 -31.28
CA PHE A 799 33.15 29.73 -30.70
C PHE A 799 34.30 29.67 -29.70
N SER A 800 35.46 30.19 -30.11
CA SER A 800 36.62 30.34 -29.24
C SER A 800 36.51 31.69 -28.52
N LEU A 801 36.43 31.66 -27.19
CA LEU A 801 36.53 32.87 -26.35
C LEU A 801 37.91 33.55 -26.42
N ASN A 802 38.86 32.97 -27.18
CA ASN A 802 40.21 33.48 -27.39
C ASN A 802 40.40 34.14 -28.78
N ASN A 803 39.34 34.41 -29.56
CA ASN A 803 39.52 34.97 -30.92
C ASN A 803 39.13 36.47 -30.99
N PRO A 804 40.10 37.39 -31.03
CA PRO A 804 39.85 38.84 -31.04
C PRO A 804 39.29 39.41 -32.36
N LEU A 805 38.84 38.59 -33.31
CA LEU A 805 38.48 39.02 -34.67
C LEU A 805 37.00 38.80 -35.07
N ALA A 806 36.08 38.59 -34.12
CA ALA A 806 34.66 38.39 -34.42
C ALA A 806 33.78 39.64 -34.17
N LEU A 807 34.34 40.84 -34.32
CA LEU A 807 33.62 42.12 -34.33
C LEU A 807 34.04 42.95 -35.56
N GLN A 808 33.48 42.59 -36.71
CA GLN A 808 33.22 43.47 -37.85
C GLN A 808 31.89 43.09 -38.48
#